data_AF-F4L613-F1
#
_entry.id   AF-F4L613-F1
#
_cell.length_a   1.000
_cell.length_b   1.000
_cell.length_c   1.000
_cell.angle_alpha   90.00
_cell.angle_beta   90.00
_cell.angle_gamma   90.00
#
_symmetry.space_group_name_H-M   'P 1'
#
loop_
_entity.id
_entity.type
_entity.pdbx_description
1 polymer ?
#
loop_
_entity_poly.entity_id
_entity_poly.type
_entity_poly.pdbx_seq_one_letter_code
_entity_poly.pdbx_strand_id
1 'polypeptide(L)'
;MSETLSTQSLTKTEHDPGRIAFTIPEFDRFGEILHDRLHGLVYYMENIEGKFMLITNYFDRDELRIDQKKQAGEKDLEGLIYGGTLTQRQLLEKDEPIHYINSLSEAEWDVTQKEKWKQARDRNWAKLNRQIMLRDMKDVETFGFFEDFRQGVLSFESVKPGKLKDYFREFNNIFRENEYPILNDYFNLKQDRYIGIPLLGVGLFQGIVWIIFENSQTRKISNPDTIRRLIKTFQLNYDNLLLDWDTTGVNIKRQSVIDAAIDRIEVTNPIQIACDVKKYYEIQKNFLDEKIKRSNDVVDEVLKSLNRMAIITILLDSFAHNISAHSLTALSWWFRERAEYLENPDEEERQRMEQLGQDKNPLILLSKLFPQKTLSRELYPLFKFLLEKGAFWSGITRQTNFTGKSSSLFNILWYDFINNPLYLGTIANTEEVSKLHINLTIYTNETPTAGSPFLNTKTIKTNAENIPLDGTFASIDLADFAENQRQNNNAASIDKNQPIESIFIKKNDLLFGSFKQELEKLRAFFPGGVVGKHAFFTLLENEIRNVKHFKDEVLKDIQKNGLVLNISIHERPIDSTLVSQAEDQLFKIGVWLKHPVALTADLLLRRIEGLEKDIVTVDTGQPQLGGNYQDKICATMLLTSSFDLVQDNSSPLGRIYYPWIKTAGSNVQGNQATQIQEFEVSYRKYRGIDQDEFNRRFASEQGMGYLKKYFHLWKGADIMALDGKQALQMDLENLARFRFLVLPPASTQLRIQYEAEGIIRILESEKIPTNIAEAYQQWLPQWLKSVRGTQNIAFTFWYGQTKIGRVIFLDGECRYQNYQQLRHFQSSDPLFPAIQNIPQQIELHTEHGGKSSMSKPLLSYRSHGELMSHFYGGKTIQSVETLAENDLGELIEVLTTRICIFDRRTYNRLYPEDSQSQVDKEIKIGEQTNIKAIQRERLELFRQQLFLDFRNEGQVDFEEIKKRGFQYFHFLVLHLSFIEGMLDGRENDSKYSEERIIEFIDEQILQGESPDTVGNDFCVVITTGRGRTLWWEKIKANPAYARFVTFRPIESILGVVEDAQQIHDDFDMKHNMVKLLFGS
;
A
#
# COMPACT_ATOMS: atom_id res chain seq x y z
N MET A 1 -23.90 -5.90 27.82
CA MET A 1 -24.69 -4.67 27.99
C MET A 1 -24.01 -3.60 27.15
N SER A 2 -23.96 -3.66 25.81
CA SER A 2 -25.02 -3.59 24.79
C SER A 2 -25.78 -2.25 24.78
N GLU A 3 -25.10 -1.19 24.36
CA GLU A 3 -25.71 0.06 23.88
C GLU A 3 -25.12 0.34 22.49
N THR A 4 -25.78 -0.14 21.43
CA THR A 4 -26.74 0.61 20.58
C THR A 4 -26.09 1.68 19.72
N LEU A 5 -25.71 1.22 18.52
CA LEU A 5 -25.68 1.98 17.29
C LEU A 5 -26.85 2.97 17.26
N SER A 6 -26.54 4.22 16.93
CA SER A 6 -27.51 5.29 16.77
C SER A 6 -28.54 4.93 15.70
N THR A 7 -29.65 4.37 16.14
CA THR A 7 -30.95 4.57 15.51
C THR A 7 -31.20 6.07 15.49
N GLN A 8 -31.03 6.71 14.33
CA GLN A 8 -31.73 7.96 14.08
C GLN A 8 -33.21 7.66 14.27
N SER A 9 -33.79 8.19 15.35
CA SER A 9 -35.23 8.15 15.56
C SER A 9 -35.85 8.97 14.43
N LEU A 10 -36.37 8.28 13.43
CA LEU A 10 -37.40 8.80 12.55
C LEU A 10 -38.55 9.22 13.45
N THR A 11 -38.62 10.52 13.74
CA THR A 11 -39.86 11.19 14.09
C THR A 11 -40.93 10.69 13.12
N LYS A 12 -42.07 10.23 13.64
CA LYS A 12 -43.26 9.82 12.88
C LYS A 12 -43.62 10.88 11.84
N THR A 13 -43.02 10.76 10.66
CA THR A 13 -43.44 11.41 9.43
C THR A 13 -44.37 10.44 8.71
N GLU A 14 -45.44 11.00 8.17
CA GLU A 14 -46.54 10.37 7.46
C GLU A 14 -46.08 9.23 6.54
N HIS A 15 -46.91 8.18 6.45
CA HIS A 15 -46.74 7.08 5.49
C HIS A 15 -46.41 7.61 4.09
N ASP A 16 -45.17 7.41 3.63
CA ASP A 16 -44.84 7.32 2.20
C ASP A 16 -44.47 5.86 1.88
N PRO A 17 -45.46 4.99 1.63
CA PRO A 17 -45.22 3.59 1.33
C PRO A 17 -44.98 3.45 -0.17
N GLY A 18 -43.71 3.50 -0.55
CA GLY A 18 -43.25 2.96 -1.82
C GLY A 18 -43.12 3.99 -2.94
N ARG A 19 -41.92 4.06 -3.50
CA ARG A 19 -41.78 4.44 -4.91
C ARG A 19 -40.65 3.79 -5.69
N ILE A 20 -39.79 2.97 -5.07
CA ILE A 20 -38.95 1.89 -5.65
C ILE A 20 -38.16 1.30 -4.47
N ALA A 21 -38.21 -0.01 -4.25
CA ALA A 21 -37.54 -0.64 -3.11
C ALA A 21 -36.03 -0.90 -3.33
N PHE A 22 -35.63 -1.15 -4.57
CA PHE A 22 -34.25 -1.38 -5.01
C PHE A 22 -34.14 -1.15 -6.52
N THR A 23 -32.92 -0.99 -7.04
CA THR A 23 -32.64 -0.86 -8.49
C THR A 23 -31.81 -2.06 -8.99
N ILE A 24 -31.87 -2.35 -10.28
CA ILE A 24 -31.12 -3.40 -10.96
C ILE A 24 -30.41 -2.79 -12.18
N PRO A 25 -29.07 -2.74 -12.22
CA PRO A 25 -28.34 -2.28 -13.41
C PRO A 25 -28.52 -3.22 -14.61
N GLU A 26 -28.46 -2.66 -15.82
CA GLU A 26 -28.75 -3.38 -17.08
C GLU A 26 -30.10 -4.09 -17.05
N PHE A 27 -31.14 -3.44 -16.49
CA PHE A 27 -32.43 -4.08 -16.22
C PHE A 27 -33.09 -4.71 -17.45
N ASP A 28 -32.90 -4.12 -18.63
CA ASP A 28 -33.40 -4.68 -19.89
C ASP A 28 -32.84 -6.10 -20.13
N ARG A 29 -31.53 -6.30 -19.89
CA ARG A 29 -30.85 -7.59 -20.03
C ARG A 29 -31.29 -8.58 -18.95
N PHE A 30 -31.45 -8.10 -17.72
CA PHE A 30 -32.01 -8.90 -16.63
C PHE A 30 -33.40 -9.43 -17.01
N GLY A 31 -34.25 -8.56 -17.57
CA GLY A 31 -35.59 -8.90 -18.01
C GLY A 31 -35.63 -9.93 -19.13
N GLU A 32 -34.69 -9.88 -20.08
CA GLU A 32 -34.55 -10.88 -21.15
C GLU A 32 -34.18 -12.26 -20.60
N ILE A 33 -33.18 -12.34 -19.72
CA ILE A 33 -32.75 -13.62 -19.13
C ILE A 33 -33.81 -14.19 -18.18
N LEU A 34 -34.48 -13.32 -17.41
CA LEU A 34 -35.59 -13.74 -16.59
C LEU A 34 -36.72 -14.31 -17.44
N HIS A 35 -37.09 -13.64 -18.53
CA HIS A 35 -38.13 -14.13 -19.43
C HIS A 35 -37.81 -15.52 -20.00
N ASP A 36 -36.57 -15.75 -20.45
CA ASP A 36 -36.12 -17.07 -20.92
C ASP A 36 -36.31 -18.15 -19.85
N ARG A 37 -35.87 -17.87 -18.62
CA ARG A 37 -36.07 -18.79 -17.47
C ARG A 37 -37.55 -19.06 -17.22
N LEU A 38 -38.39 -18.01 -17.18
CA LEU A 38 -39.83 -18.15 -16.97
C LEU A 38 -40.50 -18.99 -18.06
N HIS A 39 -40.12 -18.78 -19.33
CA HIS A 39 -40.62 -19.56 -20.45
C HIS A 39 -40.24 -21.05 -20.33
N GLY A 40 -38.97 -21.33 -19.99
CA GLY A 40 -38.50 -22.69 -19.73
C GLY A 40 -39.26 -23.38 -18.60
N LEU A 41 -39.60 -22.66 -17.52
CA LEU A 41 -40.36 -23.21 -16.39
C LEU A 41 -41.80 -23.55 -16.76
N VAL A 42 -42.47 -22.67 -17.50
CA VAL A 42 -43.84 -22.93 -17.98
C VAL A 42 -43.85 -24.15 -18.91
N TYR A 43 -42.86 -24.26 -19.80
CA TYR A 43 -42.71 -25.40 -20.70
C TYR A 43 -42.45 -26.72 -19.94
N TYR A 44 -41.41 -26.77 -19.11
CA TYR A 44 -40.95 -28.01 -18.47
C TYR A 44 -41.75 -28.40 -17.21
N MET A 45 -42.07 -27.46 -16.32
CA MET A 45 -42.68 -27.79 -15.02
C MET A 45 -44.19 -27.96 -15.12
N GLU A 46 -44.87 -27.09 -15.86
CA GLU A 46 -46.31 -27.23 -16.07
C GLU A 46 -46.63 -28.15 -17.26
N ASN A 47 -45.63 -28.65 -17.99
CA ASN A 47 -45.79 -29.56 -19.13
C ASN A 47 -46.89 -29.08 -20.09
N ILE A 48 -46.88 -27.81 -20.47
CA ILE A 48 -47.90 -27.25 -21.36
C ILE A 48 -47.62 -27.76 -22.78
N GLU A 49 -48.29 -28.85 -23.13
CA GLU A 49 -48.24 -29.47 -24.46
C GLU A 49 -49.11 -28.64 -25.43
N GLY A 50 -48.49 -27.75 -26.21
CA GLY A 50 -49.17 -26.92 -27.20
C GLY A 50 -48.57 -25.52 -27.37
N LYS A 51 -49.21 -24.68 -28.18
CA LYS A 51 -48.81 -23.28 -28.42
C LYS A 51 -49.07 -22.42 -27.19
N PHE A 52 -48.03 -21.80 -26.65
CA PHE A 52 -48.16 -20.72 -25.67
C PHE A 52 -47.10 -19.64 -25.90
N MET A 53 -47.36 -18.45 -25.36
CA MET A 53 -46.47 -17.29 -25.44
C MET A 53 -46.52 -16.55 -24.10
N LEU A 54 -45.39 -15.96 -23.71
CA LEU A 54 -45.32 -15.07 -22.56
C LEU A 54 -45.26 -13.61 -23.03
N ILE A 55 -45.97 -12.74 -22.32
CA ILE A 55 -45.78 -11.29 -22.36
C ILE A 55 -45.47 -10.85 -20.94
N THR A 56 -44.28 -10.32 -20.70
CA THR A 56 -43.83 -9.95 -19.35
C THR A 56 -43.75 -8.45 -19.20
N ASN A 57 -44.52 -7.92 -18.25
CA ASN A 57 -44.52 -6.51 -17.88
C ASN A 57 -43.84 -6.38 -16.52
N TYR A 58 -42.68 -5.73 -16.47
CA TYR A 58 -41.92 -5.53 -15.24
C TYR A 58 -41.96 -4.08 -14.80
N PHE A 59 -41.96 -3.84 -13.49
CA PHE A 59 -41.64 -2.51 -13.00
C PHE A 59 -40.19 -2.19 -13.33
N ASP A 60 -39.96 -1.01 -13.90
CA ASP A 60 -38.63 -0.55 -14.25
C ASP A 60 -37.78 -0.42 -12.98
N ARG A 61 -36.64 -1.09 -12.99
CA ARG A 61 -35.64 -1.04 -11.92
C ARG A 61 -34.33 -0.43 -12.41
N ASP A 62 -34.27 0.10 -13.62
CA ASP A 62 -33.07 0.74 -14.15
C ASP A 62 -32.74 2.05 -13.40
N GLU A 63 -31.58 2.07 -12.77
CA GLU A 63 -31.12 3.19 -11.94
C GLU A 63 -31.04 4.52 -12.70
N LEU A 64 -30.51 4.50 -13.93
CA LEU A 64 -30.31 5.71 -14.73
C LEU A 64 -31.66 6.32 -15.13
N ARG A 65 -32.61 5.49 -15.56
CA ARG A 65 -33.97 5.96 -15.93
C ARG A 65 -34.71 6.51 -14.71
N ILE A 66 -34.58 5.87 -13.56
CA ILE A 66 -35.19 6.32 -12.31
C ILE A 66 -34.61 7.67 -11.85
N ASP A 67 -33.28 7.83 -11.89
CA ASP A 67 -32.64 9.07 -11.46
C ASP A 67 -32.92 10.24 -12.40
N GLN A 68 -33.05 9.99 -13.72
CA GLN A 68 -33.52 10.99 -14.67
C GLN A 68 -34.92 11.51 -14.30
N LYS A 69 -35.85 10.62 -13.94
CA LYS A 69 -37.20 11.01 -13.48
C LYS A 69 -37.16 11.82 -12.18
N LYS A 70 -36.32 11.43 -11.22
CA LYS A 70 -36.13 12.19 -9.98
C LYS A 70 -35.60 13.60 -10.25
N GLN A 71 -34.59 13.73 -11.12
CA GLN A 71 -34.02 15.01 -11.52
C GLN A 71 -35.04 15.88 -12.27
N ALA A 72 -35.95 15.27 -13.04
CA ALA A 72 -37.06 15.94 -13.69
C ALA A 72 -38.20 16.33 -12.74
N GLY A 73 -38.13 15.98 -11.46
CA GLY A 73 -39.16 16.28 -10.45
C GLY A 73 -40.44 15.46 -10.62
N GLU A 74 -40.39 14.33 -11.32
CA GLU A 74 -41.54 13.45 -11.48
C GLU A 74 -41.92 12.83 -10.13
N LYS A 75 -43.21 12.89 -9.79
CA LYS A 75 -43.71 12.27 -8.57
C LYS A 75 -43.75 10.75 -8.72
N ASP A 76 -44.21 10.23 -9.86
CA ASP A 76 -44.36 8.80 -10.07
C ASP A 76 -43.13 8.17 -10.73
N LEU A 77 -42.32 7.49 -9.93
CA LEU A 77 -41.09 6.85 -10.40
C LEU A 77 -41.34 5.45 -10.97
N GLU A 78 -42.51 4.84 -10.71
CA GLU A 78 -42.83 3.44 -11.04
C GLU A 78 -43.42 3.32 -12.45
N GLY A 79 -42.55 3.21 -13.45
CA GLY A 79 -42.96 2.82 -14.81
C GLY A 79 -42.98 1.31 -15.00
N LEU A 80 -43.87 0.80 -15.86
CA LEU A 80 -43.81 -0.60 -16.32
C LEU A 80 -43.12 -0.64 -17.70
N ILE A 81 -42.37 -1.71 -18.00
CA ILE A 81 -41.74 -1.95 -19.30
C ILE A 81 -42.02 -3.38 -19.77
N TYR A 82 -41.99 -3.60 -21.08
CA TYR A 82 -41.91 -4.97 -21.60
C TYR A 82 -40.51 -5.52 -21.33
N GLY A 83 -40.44 -6.62 -20.58
CA GLY A 83 -39.25 -7.45 -20.51
C GLY A 83 -39.33 -8.61 -21.51
N GLY A 84 -38.19 -9.13 -21.96
CA GLY A 84 -38.17 -10.39 -22.69
C GLY A 84 -38.62 -10.35 -24.15
N THR A 85 -38.81 -9.16 -24.74
CA THR A 85 -39.35 -9.04 -26.11
C THR A 85 -38.43 -9.66 -27.16
N LEU A 86 -37.12 -9.54 -26.99
CA LEU A 86 -36.15 -10.11 -27.92
C LEU A 86 -36.13 -11.64 -27.80
N THR A 87 -36.12 -12.14 -26.57
CA THR A 87 -36.17 -13.56 -26.26
C THR A 87 -37.46 -14.20 -26.76
N GLN A 88 -38.61 -13.61 -26.46
CA GLN A 88 -39.91 -14.13 -26.92
C GLN A 88 -40.01 -14.17 -28.44
N ARG A 89 -39.47 -13.14 -29.11
CA ARG A 89 -39.38 -13.12 -30.57
C ARG A 89 -38.49 -14.25 -31.08
N GLN A 90 -37.30 -14.44 -30.49
CA GLN A 90 -36.42 -15.55 -30.86
C GLN A 90 -37.10 -16.90 -30.67
N LEU A 91 -37.84 -17.09 -29.58
CA LEU A 91 -38.59 -18.32 -29.31
C LEU A 91 -39.70 -18.58 -30.33
N LEU A 92 -40.40 -17.54 -30.79
CA LEU A 92 -41.45 -17.66 -31.81
C LEU A 92 -40.90 -17.85 -33.23
N GLU A 93 -39.72 -17.31 -33.53
CA GLU A 93 -39.18 -17.19 -34.90
C GLU A 93 -37.98 -18.14 -35.19
N LYS A 94 -37.59 -19.03 -34.27
CA LYS A 94 -36.35 -19.84 -34.30
C LYS A 94 -36.21 -20.81 -35.49
N ASP A 95 -37.29 -21.44 -35.94
CA ASP A 95 -37.25 -22.63 -36.84
C ASP A 95 -37.95 -22.41 -38.20
N GLU A 96 -37.98 -21.18 -38.71
CA GLU A 96 -38.87 -20.73 -39.79
C GLU A 96 -40.37 -20.82 -39.40
N PRO A 97 -41.16 -19.75 -39.54
CA PRO A 97 -42.45 -19.60 -38.85
C PRO A 97 -43.60 -20.50 -39.38
N ILE A 98 -43.28 -21.46 -40.24
CA ILE A 98 -44.19 -22.15 -41.18
C ILE A 98 -45.29 -22.96 -40.48
N HIS A 99 -45.03 -23.53 -39.30
CA HIS A 99 -46.02 -24.36 -38.60
C HIS A 99 -46.97 -23.59 -37.67
N TYR A 100 -46.68 -22.32 -37.35
CA TYR A 100 -47.37 -21.60 -36.30
C TYR A 100 -48.24 -20.42 -36.77
N ILE A 101 -48.08 -19.98 -38.02
CA ILE A 101 -48.88 -18.87 -38.58
C ILE A 101 -50.28 -19.36 -39.00
N ASN A 102 -51.32 -18.83 -38.36
CA ASN A 102 -52.73 -19.15 -38.59
C ASN A 102 -53.25 -18.76 -39.98
N SER A 103 -52.53 -17.90 -40.72
CA SER A 103 -53.06 -17.26 -41.91
C SER A 103 -52.83 -17.99 -43.24
N LEU A 104 -51.90 -18.95 -43.39
CA LEU A 104 -51.56 -19.48 -44.73
C LEU A 104 -51.00 -20.92 -44.71
N SER A 105 -51.20 -21.66 -45.81
CA SER A 105 -50.68 -23.03 -46.00
C SER A 105 -49.22 -23.03 -46.50
N GLU A 106 -48.47 -24.11 -46.25
CA GLU A 106 -47.04 -24.29 -46.64
C GLU A 106 -46.71 -23.96 -48.12
N ALA A 107 -47.70 -23.93 -49.01
CA ALA A 107 -47.52 -23.74 -50.45
C ALA A 107 -47.43 -22.27 -50.93
N GLU A 108 -47.59 -21.27 -50.06
CA GLU A 108 -47.85 -19.86 -50.48
C GLU A 108 -46.72 -18.86 -50.19
N TRP A 109 -45.58 -19.27 -49.62
CA TRP A 109 -44.48 -18.35 -49.34
C TRP A 109 -43.54 -18.12 -50.53
N ASP A 110 -43.73 -17.02 -51.27
CA ASP A 110 -42.64 -16.40 -52.04
C ASP A 110 -41.72 -15.56 -51.12
N VAL A 111 -40.44 -15.46 -51.47
CA VAL A 111 -39.39 -14.70 -50.76
C VAL A 111 -39.85 -13.27 -50.46
N THR A 112 -40.59 -12.65 -51.39
CA THR A 112 -41.12 -11.29 -51.26
C THR A 112 -42.18 -11.16 -50.15
N GLN A 113 -43.00 -12.19 -49.93
CA GLN A 113 -44.05 -12.17 -48.91
C GLN A 113 -43.46 -12.44 -47.51
N LYS A 114 -42.49 -13.36 -47.42
CA LYS A 114 -41.67 -13.60 -46.22
C LYS A 114 -41.03 -12.32 -45.72
N GLU A 115 -40.41 -11.56 -46.64
CA GLU A 115 -39.74 -10.32 -46.31
C GLU A 115 -40.72 -9.22 -45.86
N LYS A 116 -41.87 -9.07 -46.53
CA LYS A 116 -42.91 -8.12 -46.11
C LYS A 116 -43.50 -8.46 -44.74
N TRP A 117 -43.73 -9.74 -44.47
CA TRP A 117 -44.20 -10.21 -43.17
C TRP A 117 -43.17 -9.90 -42.07
N LYS A 118 -41.90 -10.21 -42.33
CA LYS A 118 -40.79 -9.93 -41.41
C LYS A 118 -40.66 -8.43 -41.11
N GLN A 119 -40.68 -7.58 -42.13
CA GLN A 119 -40.64 -6.12 -41.96
C GLN A 119 -41.84 -5.58 -41.16
N ALA A 120 -43.03 -6.15 -41.34
CA ALA A 120 -44.19 -5.77 -40.55
C ALA A 120 -44.04 -6.18 -39.07
N ARG A 121 -43.47 -7.35 -38.78
CA ARG A 121 -43.22 -7.81 -37.40
C ARG A 121 -42.06 -7.08 -36.73
N ASP A 122 -40.98 -6.79 -37.47
CA ASP A 122 -39.88 -5.96 -37.02
C ASP A 122 -40.39 -4.63 -36.46
N ARG A 123 -41.32 -3.99 -37.19
CA ARG A 123 -41.93 -2.73 -36.75
C ARG A 123 -42.70 -2.86 -35.44
N ASN A 124 -43.52 -3.91 -35.29
CA ASN A 124 -44.34 -4.11 -34.10
C ASN A 124 -43.49 -4.48 -32.88
N TRP A 125 -42.53 -5.40 -33.05
CA TRP A 125 -41.59 -5.77 -31.99
C TRP A 125 -40.73 -4.58 -31.54
N ALA A 126 -40.24 -3.77 -32.49
CA ALA A 126 -39.48 -2.56 -32.16
C ALA A 126 -40.31 -1.50 -31.41
N LYS A 127 -41.64 -1.47 -31.61
CA LYS A 127 -42.55 -0.59 -30.88
C LYS A 127 -42.88 -1.07 -29.48
N LEU A 128 -42.85 -2.37 -29.23
CA LEU A 128 -43.05 -2.94 -27.89
C LEU A 128 -41.75 -2.90 -27.07
N ASN A 129 -40.61 -3.14 -27.72
CA ASN A 129 -39.32 -3.13 -27.05
C ASN A 129 -39.00 -1.72 -26.49
N ARG A 130 -38.68 -1.66 -25.19
CA ARG A 130 -38.31 -0.41 -24.47
C ARG A 130 -39.42 0.65 -24.37
N GLN A 131 -40.67 0.32 -24.69
CA GLN A 131 -41.78 1.25 -24.51
C GLN A 131 -42.21 1.25 -23.03
N ILE A 132 -42.22 2.43 -22.41
CA ILE A 132 -42.65 2.62 -21.02
C ILE A 132 -44.19 2.73 -20.98
N MET A 133 -44.81 1.89 -20.14
CA MET A 133 -46.21 1.97 -19.73
C MET A 133 -46.34 2.94 -18.56
N LEU A 134 -47.11 4.00 -18.75
CA LEU A 134 -47.41 4.99 -17.71
C LEU A 134 -48.74 4.68 -17.05
N ARG A 135 -48.87 5.08 -15.78
CA ARG A 135 -50.03 4.79 -14.94
C ARG A 135 -51.33 5.45 -15.42
N ASP A 136 -51.23 6.59 -16.10
CA ASP A 136 -52.37 7.35 -16.65
C ASP A 136 -52.82 6.84 -18.03
N MET A 137 -52.11 5.88 -18.62
CA MET A 137 -52.54 5.22 -19.85
C MET A 137 -53.82 4.43 -19.60
N LYS A 138 -54.81 4.62 -20.48
CA LYS A 138 -56.06 3.88 -20.41
C LYS A 138 -55.84 2.40 -20.73
N ASP A 139 -56.57 1.56 -20.00
CA ASP A 139 -56.75 0.13 -20.31
C ASP A 139 -55.47 -0.74 -20.23
N VAL A 140 -54.55 -0.39 -19.33
CA VAL A 140 -53.39 -1.22 -18.95
C VAL A 140 -53.74 -2.07 -17.72
N GLU A 141 -54.15 -3.33 -17.94
CA GLU A 141 -54.61 -4.24 -16.88
C GLU A 141 -53.56 -4.47 -15.78
N THR A 142 -52.26 -4.36 -16.10
CA THR A 142 -51.16 -4.64 -15.16
C THR A 142 -51.16 -3.68 -13.95
N PHE A 143 -51.49 -2.41 -14.14
CA PHE A 143 -51.60 -1.45 -13.03
C PHE A 143 -52.79 -1.76 -12.11
N GLY A 144 -53.88 -2.32 -12.64
CA GLY A 144 -55.03 -2.75 -11.83
C GLY A 144 -54.64 -3.84 -10.83
N PHE A 145 -53.96 -4.88 -11.30
CA PHE A 145 -53.41 -5.93 -10.44
C PHE A 145 -52.42 -5.41 -9.39
N PHE A 146 -51.57 -4.45 -9.76
CA PHE A 146 -50.63 -3.83 -8.82
C PHE A 146 -51.35 -3.05 -7.71
N GLU A 147 -52.36 -2.25 -8.07
CA GLU A 147 -53.16 -1.51 -7.10
C GLU A 147 -53.95 -2.43 -6.17
N ASP A 148 -54.55 -3.48 -6.73
CA ASP A 148 -55.23 -4.51 -5.96
C ASP A 148 -54.26 -5.24 -5.01
N PHE A 149 -53.02 -5.49 -5.47
CA PHE A 149 -51.99 -6.09 -4.64
C PHE A 149 -51.64 -5.18 -3.46
N ARG A 150 -51.38 -3.90 -3.76
CA ARG A 150 -51.01 -2.86 -2.78
C ARG A 150 -52.10 -2.58 -1.76
N GLN A 151 -53.37 -2.64 -2.17
CA GLN A 151 -54.52 -2.47 -1.28
C GLN A 151 -54.85 -3.73 -0.47
N GLY A 152 -54.11 -4.83 -0.67
CA GLY A 152 -54.32 -6.09 0.06
C GLY A 152 -55.57 -6.86 -0.39
N VAL A 153 -56.12 -6.56 -1.57
CA VAL A 153 -57.36 -7.18 -2.08
C VAL A 153 -57.11 -8.22 -3.18
N LEU A 154 -55.94 -8.19 -3.83
CA LEU A 154 -55.59 -9.20 -4.84
C LEU A 154 -55.48 -10.59 -4.19
N SER A 155 -56.23 -11.56 -4.73
CA SER A 155 -56.23 -12.95 -4.27
C SER A 155 -56.08 -13.91 -5.45
N PHE A 156 -55.91 -15.21 -5.17
CA PHE A 156 -55.92 -16.23 -6.22
C PHE A 156 -57.22 -16.27 -7.02
N GLU A 157 -58.34 -15.90 -6.40
CA GLU A 157 -59.63 -15.83 -7.09
C GLU A 157 -59.67 -14.68 -8.09
N SER A 158 -58.84 -13.65 -7.92
CA SER A 158 -58.71 -12.54 -8.87
C SER A 158 -57.96 -12.95 -10.15
N VAL A 159 -57.16 -14.03 -10.11
CA VAL A 159 -56.38 -14.53 -11.25
C VAL A 159 -57.23 -15.48 -12.09
N LYS A 160 -57.92 -14.94 -13.10
CA LYS A 160 -58.81 -15.72 -13.99
C LYS A 160 -58.42 -15.59 -15.46
N PRO A 161 -58.66 -16.63 -16.28
CA PRO A 161 -58.37 -16.56 -17.71
C PRO A 161 -59.35 -15.64 -18.45
N GLY A 162 -58.83 -14.61 -19.09
CA GLY A 162 -59.55 -13.74 -20.05
C GLY A 162 -59.72 -14.41 -21.41
N LYS A 163 -60.44 -13.76 -22.32
CA LYS A 163 -60.54 -14.15 -23.74
C LYS A 163 -59.82 -13.12 -24.59
N LEU A 164 -58.98 -13.54 -25.53
CA LEU A 164 -58.24 -12.60 -26.39
C LEU A 164 -59.18 -11.69 -27.20
N LYS A 165 -60.36 -12.21 -27.59
CA LYS A 165 -61.41 -11.44 -28.27
C LYS A 165 -61.85 -10.21 -27.49
N ASP A 166 -61.93 -10.33 -26.16
CA ASP A 166 -62.40 -9.25 -25.31
C ASP A 166 -61.28 -8.22 -25.08
N TYR A 167 -60.03 -8.69 -24.91
CA TYR A 167 -58.84 -7.84 -24.80
C TYR A 167 -58.62 -6.98 -26.06
N PHE A 168 -58.82 -7.54 -27.25
CA PHE A 168 -58.67 -6.84 -28.53
C PHE A 168 -59.97 -6.23 -29.07
N ARG A 169 -60.99 -6.00 -28.23
CA ARG A 169 -62.23 -5.34 -28.66
C ARG A 169 -61.98 -3.89 -29.08
N GLU A 170 -61.05 -3.20 -28.42
CA GLU A 170 -60.72 -1.79 -28.67
C GLU A 170 -59.19 -1.61 -28.71
N PHE A 171 -58.72 -0.87 -29.73
CA PHE A 171 -57.32 -0.47 -29.91
C PHE A 171 -57.11 0.92 -29.30
N ASN A 172 -57.20 0.98 -27.99
CA ASN A 172 -57.20 2.22 -27.20
C ASN A 172 -55.82 2.57 -26.63
N ASN A 173 -54.82 1.69 -26.80
CA ASN A 173 -53.44 1.97 -26.44
C ASN A 173 -52.46 1.37 -27.48
N ILE A 174 -51.26 1.93 -27.50
CA ILE A 174 -50.19 1.56 -28.44
C ILE A 174 -49.77 0.09 -28.29
N PHE A 175 -49.95 -0.49 -27.11
CA PHE A 175 -49.55 -1.86 -26.84
C PHE A 175 -50.43 -2.86 -27.58
N ARG A 176 -51.75 -2.75 -27.43
CA ARG A 176 -52.72 -3.61 -28.13
C ARG A 176 -52.60 -3.50 -29.65
N GLU A 177 -52.33 -2.30 -30.17
CA GLU A 177 -52.11 -2.07 -31.61
C GLU A 177 -50.92 -2.86 -32.15
N ASN A 178 -49.85 -3.02 -31.37
CA ASN A 178 -48.64 -3.71 -31.79
C ASN A 178 -48.62 -5.20 -31.36
N GLU A 179 -49.30 -5.57 -30.28
CA GLU A 179 -49.50 -6.95 -29.83
C GLU A 179 -50.44 -7.73 -30.76
N TYR A 180 -51.55 -7.12 -31.18
CA TYR A 180 -52.55 -7.77 -32.03
C TYR A 180 -51.97 -8.41 -33.29
N PRO A 181 -51.19 -7.69 -34.14
CA PRO A 181 -50.67 -8.29 -35.35
C PRO A 181 -49.67 -9.41 -35.06
N ILE A 182 -48.96 -9.40 -33.93
CA ILE A 182 -48.07 -10.50 -33.51
C ILE A 182 -48.92 -11.70 -33.07
N LEU A 183 -49.85 -11.51 -32.14
CA LEU A 183 -50.67 -12.59 -31.59
C LEU A 183 -51.64 -13.19 -32.61
N ASN A 184 -52.18 -12.39 -33.53
CA ASN A 184 -53.05 -12.87 -34.60
C ASN A 184 -52.37 -13.89 -35.52
N ASP A 185 -51.05 -13.79 -35.68
CA ASP A 185 -50.30 -14.76 -36.47
C ASP A 185 -50.26 -16.10 -35.76
N TYR A 186 -50.09 -16.15 -34.44
CA TYR A 186 -49.82 -17.40 -33.73
C TYR A 186 -51.02 -18.02 -32.99
N PHE A 187 -52.04 -17.21 -32.67
CA PHE A 187 -53.20 -17.60 -31.85
C PHE A 187 -54.54 -17.27 -32.51
N ASN A 188 -55.55 -18.08 -32.26
CA ASN A 188 -56.92 -17.83 -32.69
C ASN A 188 -57.58 -16.85 -31.73
N LEU A 189 -57.51 -15.55 -32.05
CA LEU A 189 -58.01 -14.47 -31.19
C LEU A 189 -59.50 -14.61 -30.79
N LYS A 190 -60.30 -15.39 -31.52
CA LYS A 190 -61.72 -15.62 -31.17
C LYS A 190 -61.91 -16.64 -30.05
N GLN A 191 -61.00 -17.61 -29.94
CA GLN A 191 -61.15 -18.78 -29.07
C GLN A 191 -60.12 -18.81 -27.95
N ASP A 192 -58.89 -18.42 -28.25
CA ASP A 192 -57.75 -18.52 -27.34
C ASP A 192 -57.80 -17.49 -26.22
N ARG A 193 -57.02 -17.78 -25.17
CA ARG A 193 -57.16 -17.16 -23.85
C ARG A 193 -55.83 -16.68 -23.33
N TYR A 194 -55.90 -15.84 -22.32
CA TYR A 194 -54.74 -15.33 -21.61
C TYR A 194 -55.00 -15.32 -20.11
N ILE A 195 -53.95 -15.39 -19.30
CA ILE A 195 -54.01 -15.24 -17.84
C ILE A 195 -52.83 -14.42 -17.35
N GLY A 196 -53.05 -13.52 -16.39
CA GLY A 196 -51.98 -12.73 -15.77
C GLY A 196 -51.51 -13.38 -14.48
N ILE A 197 -50.28 -13.87 -14.45
CA ILE A 197 -49.64 -14.42 -13.25
C ILE A 197 -48.82 -13.33 -12.57
N PRO A 198 -49.16 -12.91 -11.33
CA PRO A 198 -48.37 -11.97 -10.57
C PRO A 198 -46.93 -12.46 -10.37
N LEU A 199 -45.95 -11.62 -10.69
CA LEU A 199 -44.55 -11.88 -10.43
C LEU A 199 -44.16 -11.24 -9.10
N LEU A 200 -43.78 -12.08 -8.14
CA LEU A 200 -43.17 -11.63 -6.89
C LEU A 200 -41.65 -11.70 -7.00
N GLY A 201 -40.95 -10.75 -6.38
CA GLY A 201 -39.49 -10.74 -6.26
C GLY A 201 -39.10 -10.00 -5.00
N VAL A 202 -38.29 -10.65 -4.16
CA VAL A 202 -37.98 -10.25 -2.78
C VAL A 202 -39.27 -9.96 -1.97
N GLY A 203 -40.28 -10.81 -2.15
CA GLY A 203 -41.60 -10.66 -1.53
C GLY A 203 -42.47 -9.49 -2.01
N LEU A 204 -41.97 -8.65 -2.92
CA LEU A 204 -42.69 -7.49 -3.48
C LEU A 204 -43.27 -7.81 -4.87
N PHE A 205 -44.30 -7.07 -5.28
CA PHE A 205 -44.87 -7.18 -6.63
C PHE A 205 -43.93 -6.52 -7.65
N GLN A 206 -43.39 -7.30 -8.57
CA GLN A 206 -42.43 -6.85 -9.58
C GLN A 206 -43.02 -6.73 -10.98
N GLY A 207 -44.24 -7.21 -11.19
CA GLY A 207 -44.90 -7.15 -12.48
C GLY A 207 -45.88 -8.29 -12.71
N ILE A 208 -46.23 -8.53 -13.98
CA ILE A 208 -47.09 -9.63 -14.40
C ILE A 208 -46.47 -10.37 -15.56
N VAL A 209 -46.57 -11.70 -15.49
CA VAL A 209 -46.31 -12.61 -16.61
C VAL A 209 -47.65 -12.99 -17.21
N TRP A 210 -47.98 -12.44 -18.36
CA TRP A 210 -49.15 -12.79 -19.14
C TRP A 210 -48.85 -14.04 -19.96
N ILE A 211 -49.58 -15.13 -19.69
CA ILE A 211 -49.47 -16.38 -20.44
C ILE A 211 -50.62 -16.41 -21.43
N ILE A 212 -50.31 -16.40 -22.73
CA ILE A 212 -51.27 -16.61 -23.82
C ILE A 212 -51.22 -18.08 -24.23
N PHE A 213 -52.37 -18.73 -24.35
CA PHE A 213 -52.46 -20.16 -24.57
C PHE A 213 -53.73 -20.56 -25.31
N GLU A 214 -53.69 -21.74 -25.94
CA GLU A 214 -54.84 -22.34 -26.62
C GLU A 214 -55.99 -22.67 -25.65
N ASN A 215 -57.24 -22.48 -26.08
CA ASN A 215 -58.40 -22.73 -25.21
C ASN A 215 -58.46 -24.15 -24.59
N SER A 216 -57.84 -25.15 -25.25
CA SER A 216 -57.67 -26.53 -24.75
C SER A 216 -56.93 -26.59 -23.39
N GLN A 217 -56.00 -25.66 -23.15
CA GLN A 217 -55.17 -25.60 -21.94
C GLN A 217 -55.83 -24.87 -20.77
N THR A 218 -57.01 -24.26 -20.97
CA THR A 218 -57.70 -23.45 -19.95
C THR A 218 -57.85 -24.18 -18.62
N ARG A 219 -58.32 -25.44 -18.63
CA ARG A 219 -58.58 -26.19 -17.38
C ARG A 219 -57.30 -26.41 -16.57
N LYS A 220 -56.17 -26.57 -17.25
CA LYS A 220 -54.86 -26.82 -16.63
C LYS A 220 -54.28 -25.54 -16.04
N ILE A 221 -54.21 -24.48 -16.85
CA ILE A 221 -53.59 -23.22 -16.46
C ILE A 221 -54.42 -22.44 -15.44
N SER A 222 -55.76 -22.56 -15.47
CA SER A 222 -56.64 -21.91 -14.48
C SER A 222 -56.82 -22.70 -13.18
N ASN A 223 -56.13 -23.83 -13.01
CA ASN A 223 -56.14 -24.57 -11.75
C ASN A 223 -55.44 -23.73 -10.66
N PRO A 224 -56.09 -23.44 -9.51
CA PRO A 224 -55.47 -22.70 -8.40
C PRO A 224 -54.12 -23.25 -7.94
N ASP A 225 -53.92 -24.58 -7.98
CA ASP A 225 -52.64 -25.20 -7.60
C ASP A 225 -51.54 -24.90 -8.61
N THR A 226 -51.86 -24.89 -9.90
CA THR A 226 -50.93 -24.49 -10.98
C THR A 226 -50.58 -23.00 -10.85
N ILE A 227 -51.56 -22.13 -10.63
CA ILE A 227 -51.33 -20.69 -10.41
C ILE A 227 -50.41 -20.48 -9.21
N ARG A 228 -50.71 -21.12 -8.07
CA ARG A 228 -49.86 -21.05 -6.87
C ARG A 228 -48.43 -21.53 -7.14
N ARG A 229 -48.28 -22.66 -7.84
CA ARG A 229 -46.95 -23.21 -8.19
C ARG A 229 -46.17 -22.25 -9.09
N LEU A 230 -46.82 -21.70 -10.12
CA LEU A 230 -46.21 -20.72 -11.02
C LEU A 230 -45.74 -19.47 -10.26
N ILE A 231 -46.56 -18.88 -9.40
CA ILE A 231 -46.15 -17.70 -8.59
C ILE A 231 -44.92 -18.05 -7.71
N LYS A 232 -44.94 -19.18 -6.99
CA LYS A 232 -43.81 -19.60 -6.14
C LYS A 232 -42.53 -19.84 -6.95
N THR A 233 -42.64 -20.51 -8.09
CA THR A 233 -41.50 -20.83 -8.96
C THR A 233 -40.94 -19.58 -9.64
N PHE A 234 -41.81 -18.67 -10.08
CA PHE A 234 -41.41 -17.40 -10.66
C PHE A 234 -40.67 -16.54 -9.65
N GLN A 235 -41.17 -16.48 -8.41
CA GLN A 235 -40.49 -15.79 -7.31
C GLN A 235 -39.10 -16.39 -7.05
N LEU A 236 -39.00 -17.71 -6.91
CA LEU A 236 -37.72 -18.39 -6.71
C LEU A 236 -36.70 -18.04 -7.80
N ASN A 237 -37.13 -17.99 -9.07
CA ASN A 237 -36.24 -17.70 -10.18
C ASN A 237 -35.87 -16.22 -10.28
N TYR A 238 -36.78 -15.32 -9.93
CA TYR A 238 -36.48 -13.90 -9.80
C TYR A 238 -35.40 -13.68 -8.73
N ASP A 239 -35.61 -14.22 -7.53
CA ASP A 239 -34.70 -14.06 -6.39
C ASP A 239 -33.32 -14.67 -6.69
N ASN A 240 -33.28 -15.89 -7.25
CA ASN A 240 -32.02 -16.54 -7.62
C ASN A 240 -31.28 -15.79 -8.73
N LEU A 241 -32.01 -15.30 -9.75
CA LEU A 241 -31.37 -14.51 -10.80
C LEU A 241 -30.82 -13.22 -10.23
N LEU A 242 -31.53 -12.54 -9.32
CA LEU A 242 -31.08 -11.32 -8.67
C LEU A 242 -29.80 -11.55 -7.84
N LEU A 243 -29.76 -12.62 -7.04
CA LEU A 243 -28.56 -13.01 -6.27
C LEU A 243 -27.36 -13.28 -7.16
N ASP A 244 -27.55 -13.97 -8.28
CA ASP A 244 -26.46 -14.22 -9.23
C ASP A 244 -26.09 -12.92 -9.98
N TRP A 245 -27.06 -12.04 -10.26
CA TRP A 245 -26.86 -10.79 -10.99
C TRP A 245 -25.91 -9.82 -10.28
N ASP A 246 -25.94 -9.81 -8.94
CA ASP A 246 -25.03 -9.03 -8.08
C ASP A 246 -23.55 -9.34 -8.38
N THR A 247 -23.23 -10.53 -8.91
CA THR A 247 -21.85 -10.95 -9.21
C THR A 247 -21.44 -10.79 -10.68
N THR A 248 -22.29 -10.19 -11.53
CA THR A 248 -22.05 -10.12 -12.98
C THR A 248 -21.84 -8.70 -13.51
N GLY A 249 -20.92 -8.54 -14.48
CA GLY A 249 -20.72 -7.29 -15.21
C GLY A 249 -20.35 -6.11 -14.31
N VAL A 250 -21.11 -5.01 -14.39
CA VAL A 250 -20.89 -3.79 -13.60
C VAL A 250 -21.26 -3.98 -12.11
N ASN A 251 -22.01 -5.04 -11.78
CA ASN A 251 -22.56 -5.25 -10.43
C ASN A 251 -21.54 -5.78 -9.42
N ILE A 252 -20.43 -6.37 -9.89
CA ILE A 252 -19.35 -6.92 -9.04
C ILE A 252 -18.66 -5.86 -8.16
N LYS A 253 -19.06 -4.59 -8.26
CA LYS A 253 -18.54 -3.46 -7.48
C LYS A 253 -19.52 -2.97 -6.40
N ARG A 254 -20.70 -3.57 -6.25
CA ARG A 254 -21.75 -3.12 -5.31
C ARG A 254 -22.11 -4.22 -4.33
N GLN A 255 -22.39 -3.84 -3.08
CA GLN A 255 -22.93 -4.78 -2.09
C GLN A 255 -24.33 -5.23 -2.49
N SER A 256 -24.70 -6.44 -2.09
CA SER A 256 -26.01 -7.00 -2.42
C SER A 256 -27.14 -6.13 -1.85
N VAL A 257 -28.09 -5.76 -2.72
CA VAL A 257 -29.29 -5.00 -2.36
C VAL A 257 -30.37 -5.87 -1.67
N ILE A 258 -30.15 -7.19 -1.62
CA ILE A 258 -31.14 -8.16 -1.17
C ILE A 258 -31.28 -8.16 0.36
N ASP A 259 -30.20 -7.97 1.12
CA ASP A 259 -30.24 -7.93 2.60
C ASP A 259 -31.25 -6.89 3.10
N ALA A 260 -31.13 -5.65 2.60
CA ALA A 260 -32.01 -4.56 2.99
C ALA A 260 -33.46 -4.75 2.54
N ALA A 261 -33.68 -5.51 1.46
CA ALA A 261 -35.00 -5.76 0.92
C ALA A 261 -35.73 -6.90 1.66
N ILE A 262 -35.01 -7.95 2.10
CA ILE A 262 -35.58 -9.05 2.90
C ILE A 262 -36.09 -8.56 4.26
N ASP A 263 -35.31 -7.71 4.95
CA ASP A 263 -35.67 -7.18 6.27
C ASP A 263 -36.93 -6.31 6.27
N ARG A 264 -37.31 -5.80 5.08
CA ARG A 264 -38.47 -4.91 4.88
C ARG A 264 -39.71 -5.64 4.36
N ILE A 265 -39.68 -6.97 4.22
CA ILE A 265 -40.82 -7.72 3.69
C ILE A 265 -41.97 -7.71 4.70
N GLU A 266 -43.01 -6.95 4.39
CA GLU A 266 -44.29 -7.02 5.08
C GLU A 266 -45.26 -7.91 4.27
N VAL A 267 -45.81 -8.93 4.93
CA VAL A 267 -46.85 -9.79 4.34
C VAL A 267 -48.21 -9.14 4.56
N THR A 268 -48.65 -8.37 3.58
CA THR A 268 -49.90 -7.58 3.65
C THR A 268 -50.97 -8.08 2.67
N ASN A 269 -50.60 -8.84 1.65
CA ASN A 269 -51.49 -9.30 0.58
C ASN A 269 -51.87 -10.80 0.69
N PRO A 270 -53.11 -11.21 0.38
CA PRO A 270 -53.55 -12.60 0.38
C PRO A 270 -52.69 -13.56 -0.47
N ILE A 271 -52.14 -13.12 -1.61
CA ILE A 271 -51.23 -13.94 -2.43
C ILE A 271 -49.92 -14.23 -1.68
N GLN A 272 -49.34 -13.24 -0.99
CA GLN A 272 -48.11 -13.46 -0.21
C GLN A 272 -48.35 -14.46 0.93
N ILE A 273 -49.49 -14.36 1.61
CA ILE A 273 -49.90 -15.28 2.68
C ILE A 273 -50.02 -16.70 2.11
N ALA A 274 -50.78 -16.85 1.03
CA ALA A 274 -51.09 -18.16 0.47
C ALA A 274 -49.92 -18.78 -0.33
N CYS A 275 -48.89 -17.99 -0.64
CA CYS A 275 -47.59 -18.47 -1.13
C CYS A 275 -46.58 -18.76 -0.02
N ASP A 276 -46.91 -18.53 1.26
CA ASP A 276 -46.02 -18.68 2.41
C ASP A 276 -44.70 -17.90 2.28
N VAL A 277 -44.74 -16.68 1.72
CA VAL A 277 -43.53 -15.89 1.38
C VAL A 277 -42.60 -15.71 2.58
N LYS A 278 -43.14 -15.43 3.77
CA LYS A 278 -42.34 -15.30 5.01
C LYS A 278 -41.58 -16.58 5.34
N LYS A 279 -42.28 -17.73 5.30
CA LYS A 279 -41.71 -19.04 5.59
C LYS A 279 -40.64 -19.44 4.57
N TYR A 280 -40.80 -19.03 3.31
CA TYR A 280 -39.79 -19.24 2.27
C TYR A 280 -38.45 -18.59 2.62
N TYR A 281 -38.43 -17.31 2.98
CA TYR A 281 -37.20 -16.62 3.40
C TYR A 281 -36.65 -17.14 4.73
N GLU A 282 -37.51 -17.53 5.68
CA GLU A 282 -37.07 -18.17 6.93
C GLU A 282 -36.35 -19.50 6.70
N ILE A 283 -36.86 -20.35 5.79
CA ILE A 283 -36.24 -21.64 5.44
C ILE A 283 -34.94 -21.43 4.65
N GLN A 284 -34.92 -20.47 3.73
CA GLN A 284 -33.77 -20.21 2.85
C GLN A 284 -32.72 -19.29 3.47
N LYS A 285 -32.91 -18.80 4.70
CA LYS A 285 -32.04 -17.81 5.34
C LYS A 285 -30.56 -18.17 5.22
N ASN A 286 -30.17 -19.38 5.63
CA ASN A 286 -28.76 -19.79 5.58
C ASN A 286 -28.18 -19.78 4.15
N PHE A 287 -28.97 -20.18 3.15
CA PHE A 287 -28.54 -20.18 1.75
C PHE A 287 -28.37 -18.75 1.21
N LEU A 288 -29.32 -17.87 1.53
CA LEU A 288 -29.28 -16.46 1.17
C LEU A 288 -28.09 -15.76 1.83
N ASP A 289 -27.92 -15.94 3.15
CA ASP A 289 -26.80 -15.37 3.92
C ASP A 289 -25.45 -15.83 3.33
N GLU A 290 -25.30 -17.11 2.97
CA GLU A 290 -24.06 -17.62 2.36
C GLU A 290 -23.82 -17.06 0.95
N LYS A 291 -24.87 -16.92 0.14
CA LYS A 291 -24.78 -16.35 -1.21
C LYS A 291 -24.43 -14.86 -1.18
N ILE A 292 -25.06 -14.10 -0.29
CA ILE A 292 -24.78 -12.68 -0.09
C ILE A 292 -23.35 -12.49 0.42
N LYS A 293 -22.92 -13.32 1.38
CA LYS A 293 -21.53 -13.33 1.85
C LYS A 293 -20.55 -13.58 0.70
N ARG A 294 -20.76 -14.62 -0.12
CA ARG A 294 -19.89 -14.91 -1.27
C ARG A 294 -19.87 -13.76 -2.28
N SER A 295 -21.01 -13.12 -2.53
CA SER A 295 -21.09 -11.96 -3.43
C SER A 295 -20.26 -10.80 -2.87
N ASN A 296 -20.42 -10.49 -1.59
CA ASN A 296 -19.65 -9.44 -0.92
C ASN A 296 -18.15 -9.78 -0.89
N ASP A 297 -17.76 -11.04 -0.65
CA ASP A 297 -16.37 -11.48 -0.69
C ASP A 297 -15.73 -11.22 -2.07
N VAL A 298 -16.45 -11.53 -3.16
CA VAL A 298 -15.98 -11.26 -4.53
C VAL A 298 -15.86 -9.76 -4.79
N VAL A 299 -16.85 -8.96 -4.36
CA VAL A 299 -16.82 -7.50 -4.51
C VAL A 299 -15.61 -6.92 -3.77
N ASP A 300 -15.36 -7.37 -2.54
CA ASP A 300 -14.23 -6.94 -1.73
C ASP A 300 -12.89 -7.31 -2.37
N GLU A 301 -12.77 -8.50 -2.98
CA GLU A 301 -11.56 -8.89 -3.72
C GLU A 301 -11.34 -8.01 -4.96
N VAL A 302 -12.40 -7.71 -5.72
CA VAL A 302 -12.32 -6.81 -6.88
C VAL A 302 -11.93 -5.39 -6.44
N LEU A 303 -12.56 -4.85 -5.40
CA LEU A 303 -12.24 -3.52 -4.85
C LEU A 303 -10.80 -3.47 -4.34
N LYS A 304 -10.34 -4.50 -3.63
CA LYS A 304 -8.92 -4.63 -3.26
C LYS A 304 -8.03 -4.60 -4.50
N SER A 305 -8.32 -5.41 -5.51
CA SER A 305 -7.52 -5.43 -6.75
C SER A 305 -7.48 -4.06 -7.46
N LEU A 306 -8.61 -3.35 -7.52
CA LEU A 306 -8.68 -2.01 -8.11
C LEU A 306 -7.87 -0.99 -7.30
N ASN A 307 -7.98 -1.01 -5.97
CA ASN A 307 -7.20 -0.16 -5.09
C ASN A 307 -5.69 -0.41 -5.25
N ARG A 308 -5.28 -1.69 -5.31
CA ARG A 308 -3.87 -2.06 -5.55
C ARG A 308 -3.35 -1.53 -6.86
N MET A 309 -4.11 -1.75 -7.94
CA MET A 309 -3.77 -1.23 -9.26
C MET A 309 -3.67 0.31 -9.24
N ALA A 310 -4.59 0.97 -8.54
CA ALA A 310 -4.59 2.41 -8.43
C ALA A 310 -3.39 2.96 -7.66
N ILE A 311 -3.03 2.36 -6.52
CA ILE A 311 -1.82 2.70 -5.76
C ILE A 311 -0.59 2.64 -6.67
N ILE A 312 -0.41 1.53 -7.38
CA ILE A 312 0.72 1.34 -8.30
C ILE A 312 0.72 2.40 -9.39
N THR A 313 -0.43 2.64 -10.04
CA THR A 313 -0.54 3.58 -11.16
C THR A 313 -0.27 5.03 -10.72
N ILE A 314 -0.83 5.44 -9.59
CA ILE A 314 -0.68 6.81 -9.05
C ILE A 314 0.76 7.09 -8.66
N LEU A 315 1.43 6.13 -8.01
CA LEU A 315 2.83 6.28 -7.65
C LEU A 315 3.73 6.22 -8.90
N LEU A 316 3.45 5.34 -9.86
CA LEU A 316 4.25 5.24 -11.10
C LEU A 316 4.21 6.54 -11.90
N ASP A 317 3.03 7.17 -11.95
CA ASP A 317 2.85 8.51 -12.51
C ASP A 317 3.74 9.56 -11.78
N SER A 318 3.78 9.49 -10.44
CA SER A 318 4.68 10.34 -9.63
C SER A 318 6.14 10.19 -10.04
N PHE A 319 6.61 8.95 -10.21
CA PHE A 319 7.98 8.67 -10.60
C PHE A 319 8.32 9.18 -11.99
N ALA A 320 7.45 8.87 -12.96
CA ALA A 320 7.63 9.28 -14.34
C ALA A 320 7.73 10.80 -14.44
N HIS A 321 6.90 11.51 -13.68
CA HIS A 321 6.92 12.96 -13.65
C HIS A 321 8.08 13.55 -12.84
N ASN A 322 8.25 13.18 -11.58
CA ASN A 322 9.19 13.85 -10.66
C ASN A 322 10.64 13.47 -10.95
N ILE A 323 10.90 12.23 -11.33
CA ILE A 323 12.26 11.70 -11.47
C ILE A 323 12.65 11.62 -12.93
N SER A 324 11.85 10.95 -13.77
CA SER A 324 12.23 10.72 -15.16
C SER A 324 12.16 11.99 -16.01
N ALA A 325 11.02 12.68 -16.04
CA ALA A 325 10.78 13.78 -16.98
C ALA A 325 11.54 15.08 -16.66
N HIS A 326 11.78 15.39 -15.39
CA HIS A 326 12.42 16.64 -14.98
C HIS A 326 13.91 16.42 -14.70
N SER A 327 14.24 15.68 -13.63
CA SER A 327 15.62 15.55 -13.16
C SER A 327 16.49 14.69 -14.10
N LEU A 328 16.09 13.45 -14.40
CA LEU A 328 16.94 12.56 -15.22
C LEU A 328 17.07 13.03 -16.66
N THR A 329 16.01 13.61 -17.25
CA THR A 329 16.10 14.24 -18.58
C THR A 329 17.11 15.39 -18.58
N ALA A 330 17.06 16.29 -17.59
CA ALA A 330 18.01 17.39 -17.48
C ALA A 330 19.45 16.89 -17.29
N LEU A 331 19.66 15.95 -16.37
CA LEU A 331 20.97 15.36 -16.11
C LEU A 331 21.51 14.62 -17.34
N SER A 332 20.68 13.85 -18.04
CA SER A 332 21.09 13.15 -19.26
C SER A 332 21.57 14.12 -20.33
N TRP A 333 20.89 15.26 -20.50
CA TRP A 333 21.31 16.29 -21.43
C TRP A 333 22.63 16.94 -20.98
N TRP A 334 22.74 17.31 -19.70
CA TRP A 334 23.94 17.93 -19.16
C TRP A 334 25.19 17.05 -19.21
N PHE A 335 25.04 15.74 -18.96
CA PHE A 335 26.15 14.79 -19.08
C PHE A 335 26.63 14.63 -20.51
N ARG A 336 25.70 14.63 -21.48
CA ARG A 336 26.04 14.57 -22.90
C ARG A 336 26.81 15.82 -23.33
N GLU A 337 26.31 17.01 -23.00
CA GLU A 337 27.02 18.25 -23.32
C GLU A 337 28.40 18.32 -22.66
N ARG A 338 28.52 17.87 -21.41
CA ARG A 338 29.81 17.79 -20.73
C ARG A 338 30.76 16.81 -21.42
N ALA A 339 30.27 15.67 -21.89
CA ALA A 339 31.09 14.71 -22.63
C ALA A 339 31.59 15.33 -23.95
N GLU A 340 30.70 15.95 -24.72
CA GLU A 340 31.04 16.67 -25.96
C GLU A 340 32.08 17.79 -25.70
N TYR A 341 31.97 18.51 -24.58
CA TYR A 341 32.93 19.54 -24.15
C TYR A 341 34.31 18.96 -23.78
N LEU A 342 34.36 17.76 -23.19
CA LEU A 342 35.61 17.11 -22.79
C LEU A 342 36.30 16.38 -23.96
N GLU A 343 35.54 15.90 -24.94
CA GLU A 343 36.05 15.20 -26.13
C GLU A 343 36.60 16.16 -27.20
N ASN A 344 36.09 17.39 -27.30
CA ASN A 344 36.49 18.37 -28.32
C ASN A 344 37.38 19.48 -27.72
N PRO A 345 38.71 19.47 -27.97
CA PRO A 345 39.62 20.51 -27.48
C PRO A 345 39.66 21.79 -28.34
N ASP A 346 38.97 21.82 -29.48
CA ASP A 346 39.03 22.95 -30.42
C ASP A 346 38.26 24.19 -29.94
N GLU A 347 38.89 25.36 -30.07
CA GLU A 347 38.38 26.65 -29.60
C GLU A 347 37.12 27.10 -30.36
N GLU A 348 36.97 26.71 -31.64
CA GLU A 348 35.78 27.02 -32.45
C GLU A 348 34.52 26.32 -31.93
N GLU A 349 34.63 25.05 -31.50
CA GLU A 349 33.48 24.31 -30.97
C GLU A 349 33.10 24.81 -29.57
N ARG A 350 34.08 25.28 -28.78
CA ARG A 350 33.81 25.96 -27.50
C ARG A 350 33.08 27.28 -27.70
N GLN A 351 33.47 28.08 -28.69
CA GLN A 351 32.75 29.31 -29.06
C GLN A 351 31.34 29.02 -29.57
N ARG A 352 31.16 27.92 -30.31
CA ARG A 352 29.84 27.45 -30.75
C ARG A 352 28.95 27.05 -29.56
N MET A 353 29.49 26.32 -28.59
CA MET A 353 28.77 25.95 -27.36
C MET A 353 28.38 27.19 -26.53
N GLU A 354 29.25 28.20 -26.44
CA GLU A 354 28.96 29.48 -25.79
C GLU A 354 27.87 30.27 -26.54
N GLN A 355 27.87 30.28 -27.87
CA GLN A 355 26.80 30.88 -28.68
C GLN A 355 25.45 30.17 -28.51
N LEU A 356 25.47 28.86 -28.26
CA LEU A 356 24.27 28.06 -27.97
C LEU A 356 23.82 28.15 -26.50
N GLY A 357 24.58 28.83 -25.64
CA GLY A 357 24.29 28.96 -24.20
C GLY A 357 24.54 27.69 -23.39
N GLN A 358 25.23 26.71 -23.96
CA GLN A 358 25.56 25.43 -23.31
C GLN A 358 26.66 25.58 -22.26
N ASP A 359 27.38 26.70 -22.27
CA ASP A 359 28.34 27.09 -21.23
C ASP A 359 27.68 27.34 -19.85
N LYS A 360 26.36 27.55 -19.82
CA LYS A 360 25.56 27.68 -18.60
C LYS A 360 25.29 26.33 -17.91
N ASN A 361 25.66 25.21 -18.52
CA ASN A 361 25.57 23.89 -17.92
C ASN A 361 26.47 23.80 -16.67
N PRO A 362 25.90 23.53 -15.47
CA PRO A 362 26.65 23.41 -14.22
C PRO A 362 27.84 22.44 -14.26
N LEU A 363 27.71 21.34 -14.99
CA LEU A 363 28.73 20.30 -15.05
C LEU A 363 29.90 20.70 -15.96
N ILE A 364 29.64 21.52 -16.99
CA ILE A 364 30.69 22.15 -17.81
C ILE A 364 31.42 23.20 -16.98
N LEU A 365 30.68 24.05 -16.25
CA LEU A 365 31.27 25.04 -15.34
C LEU A 365 32.17 24.39 -14.29
N LEU A 366 31.76 23.25 -13.73
CA LEU A 366 32.57 22.46 -12.80
C LEU A 366 33.89 22.01 -13.45
N SER A 367 33.82 21.48 -14.67
CA SER A 367 35.02 21.07 -15.42
C SER A 367 35.93 22.25 -15.76
N LYS A 368 35.37 23.44 -16.04
CA LYS A 368 36.13 24.68 -16.29
C LYS A 368 36.86 25.16 -15.04
N LEU A 369 36.16 25.22 -13.90
CA LEU A 369 36.72 25.73 -12.64
C LEU A 369 37.64 24.73 -11.94
N PHE A 370 37.35 23.42 -12.05
CA PHE A 370 38.06 22.36 -11.33
C PHE A 370 38.41 21.16 -12.24
N PRO A 371 39.35 21.31 -13.19
CA PRO A 371 39.64 20.28 -14.21
C PRO A 371 40.07 18.92 -13.64
N GLN A 372 40.64 18.89 -12.44
CA GLN A 372 41.14 17.68 -11.78
C GLN A 372 40.10 16.97 -10.91
N LYS A 373 38.89 17.53 -10.76
CA LYS A 373 37.85 16.98 -9.88
C LYS A 373 36.93 16.04 -10.66
N THR A 374 36.74 14.83 -10.15
CA THR A 374 35.77 13.86 -10.71
C THR A 374 34.38 14.08 -10.10
N LEU A 375 33.34 13.61 -10.81
CA LEU A 375 31.95 13.62 -10.36
C LEU A 375 31.57 12.39 -9.52
N SER A 376 32.54 11.51 -9.19
CA SER A 376 32.26 10.24 -8.50
C SER A 376 31.52 10.45 -7.17
N ARG A 377 31.81 11.57 -6.47
CA ARG A 377 31.20 11.91 -5.18
C ARG A 377 29.74 12.30 -5.29
N GLU A 378 29.37 13.00 -6.36
CA GLU A 378 28.00 13.44 -6.65
C GLU A 378 27.17 12.37 -7.36
N LEU A 379 27.80 11.52 -8.18
CA LEU A 379 27.14 10.44 -8.90
C LEU A 379 26.73 9.28 -7.99
N TYR A 380 27.55 8.95 -7.00
CA TYR A 380 27.25 7.86 -6.09
C TYR A 380 25.90 8.03 -5.36
N PRO A 381 25.61 9.13 -4.65
CA PRO A 381 24.33 9.29 -3.96
C PRO A 381 23.15 9.33 -4.93
N LEU A 382 23.34 9.84 -6.15
CA LEU A 382 22.33 9.78 -7.21
C LEU A 382 22.01 8.32 -7.59
N PHE A 383 23.03 7.50 -7.87
CA PHE A 383 22.82 6.09 -8.22
C PHE A 383 22.24 5.28 -7.06
N LYS A 384 22.70 5.53 -5.83
CA LYS A 384 22.12 4.94 -4.62
C LYS A 384 20.63 5.29 -4.51
N PHE A 385 20.29 6.57 -4.67
CA PHE A 385 18.90 7.02 -4.63
C PHE A 385 18.04 6.31 -5.70
N LEU A 386 18.54 6.16 -6.94
CA LEU A 386 17.83 5.45 -8.00
C LEU A 386 17.67 3.94 -7.71
N LEU A 387 18.70 3.30 -7.16
CA LEU A 387 18.65 1.91 -6.72
C LEU A 387 17.59 1.72 -5.62
N GLU A 388 17.61 2.57 -4.61
CA GLU A 388 16.66 2.53 -3.51
C GLU A 388 15.23 2.87 -3.96
N LYS A 389 15.03 3.76 -4.94
CA LYS A 389 13.72 3.95 -5.58
C LYS A 389 13.24 2.67 -6.26
N GLY A 390 14.13 1.87 -6.85
CA GLY A 390 13.80 0.51 -7.32
C GLY A 390 13.29 -0.41 -6.20
N ALA A 391 13.91 -0.35 -5.02
CA ALA A 391 13.45 -1.06 -3.83
C ALA A 391 12.08 -0.56 -3.34
N PHE A 392 11.82 0.74 -3.43
CA PHE A 392 10.51 1.34 -3.13
C PHE A 392 9.41 0.79 -4.06
N TRP A 393 9.64 0.67 -5.37
CA TRP A 393 8.71 0.02 -6.32
C TRP A 393 8.44 -1.43 -5.99
N SER A 394 9.50 -2.15 -5.62
CA SER A 394 9.38 -3.50 -5.11
C SER A 394 8.53 -3.55 -3.83
N GLY A 395 8.69 -2.60 -2.91
CA GLY A 395 7.87 -2.49 -1.70
C GLY A 395 6.39 -2.24 -2.00
N ILE A 396 6.07 -1.34 -2.94
CA ILE A 396 4.70 -1.02 -3.35
C ILE A 396 4.00 -2.26 -3.93
N THR A 397 4.68 -3.00 -4.80
CA THR A 397 4.11 -4.20 -5.45
C THR A 397 3.95 -5.36 -4.48
N ARG A 398 4.82 -5.48 -3.46
CA ARG A 398 4.80 -6.58 -2.48
C ARG A 398 3.85 -6.35 -1.32
N GLN A 399 3.53 -5.10 -1.00
CA GLN A 399 2.55 -4.67 0.01
C GLN A 399 2.81 -5.10 1.47
N THR A 400 3.83 -5.93 1.71
CA THR A 400 4.23 -6.36 3.04
C THR A 400 5.59 -5.76 3.38
N ASN A 401 5.59 -4.84 4.33
CA ASN A 401 6.81 -4.29 4.91
C ASN A 401 6.98 -4.89 6.30
N PHE A 402 7.80 -5.93 6.41
CA PHE A 402 8.18 -6.50 7.70
C PHE A 402 9.10 -5.51 8.39
N THR A 403 8.78 -5.15 9.63
CA THR A 403 9.60 -4.26 10.48
C THR A 403 9.91 -2.90 9.81
N GLY A 404 10.90 -2.17 10.30
CA GLY A 404 11.30 -0.90 9.70
C GLY A 404 12.75 -0.53 10.01
N LYS A 405 13.07 0.75 9.93
CA LYS A 405 14.37 1.29 10.35
C LYS A 405 14.11 2.49 11.24
N SER A 406 14.76 2.54 12.40
CA SER A 406 14.79 3.75 13.22
C SER A 406 16.06 4.54 12.92
N SER A 407 15.92 5.79 12.48
CA SER A 407 17.04 6.66 12.16
C SER A 407 16.82 8.06 12.70
N SER A 408 17.90 8.76 13.08
CA SER A 408 17.80 10.19 13.38
C SER A 408 17.34 10.96 12.15
N LEU A 409 16.56 12.02 12.35
CA LEU A 409 16.15 12.92 11.27
C LEU A 409 17.36 13.63 10.65
N PHE A 410 18.48 13.77 11.39
CA PHE A 410 19.74 14.27 10.83
C PHE A 410 20.25 13.34 9.72
N ASN A 411 20.32 12.04 9.99
CA ASN A 411 20.82 11.07 9.01
C ASN A 411 19.94 11.04 7.75
N ILE A 412 18.62 11.05 7.93
CA ILE A 412 17.64 11.03 6.84
C ILE A 412 17.73 12.31 5.99
N LEU A 413 17.80 13.49 6.62
CA LEU A 413 17.80 14.76 5.89
C LEU A 413 19.17 15.09 5.31
N TRP A 414 20.25 14.94 6.07
CA TRP A 414 21.59 15.32 5.66
C TRP A 414 22.24 14.29 4.74
N TYR A 415 22.36 13.04 5.17
CA TYR A 415 23.12 12.02 4.44
C TYR A 415 22.33 11.35 3.32
N ASP A 416 21.01 11.16 3.50
CA ASP A 416 20.18 10.46 2.49
C ASP A 416 19.47 11.42 1.52
N PHE A 417 18.96 12.57 1.98
CA PHE A 417 18.19 13.50 1.13
C PHE A 417 19.07 14.62 0.52
N ILE A 418 19.64 15.51 1.36
CA ILE A 418 20.39 16.71 0.92
C ILE A 418 21.67 16.33 0.17
N ASN A 419 22.33 15.25 0.58
CA ASN A 419 23.54 14.74 -0.08
C ASN A 419 23.27 14.07 -1.45
N ASN A 420 22.21 14.48 -2.15
CA ASN A 420 21.96 14.17 -3.55
C ASN A 420 21.75 15.47 -4.37
N PRO A 421 22.81 16.30 -4.50
CA PRO A 421 22.67 17.66 -5.03
C PRO A 421 22.30 17.69 -6.51
N LEU A 422 22.73 16.70 -7.30
CA LEU A 422 22.39 16.61 -8.71
C LEU A 422 20.90 16.36 -8.93
N TYR A 423 20.30 15.44 -8.17
CA TYR A 423 18.85 15.19 -8.24
C TYR A 423 18.06 16.40 -7.75
N LEU A 424 18.34 16.87 -6.53
CA LEU A 424 17.57 17.95 -5.91
C LEU A 424 17.75 19.29 -6.63
N GLY A 425 18.92 19.57 -7.20
CA GLY A 425 19.16 20.77 -7.99
C GLY A 425 18.55 20.73 -9.40
N THR A 426 18.04 19.57 -9.85
CA THR A 426 17.41 19.42 -11.19
C THR A 426 15.93 19.06 -11.14
N ILE A 427 15.37 18.78 -9.96
CA ILE A 427 13.96 18.39 -9.79
C ILE A 427 12.96 19.48 -10.27
N ALA A 428 13.38 20.74 -10.25
CA ALA A 428 12.61 21.92 -10.70
C ALA A 428 13.24 22.59 -11.94
N ASN A 429 14.02 21.84 -12.73
CA ASN A 429 14.75 22.39 -13.87
C ASN A 429 13.83 22.89 -14.99
N THR A 430 12.61 22.35 -15.12
CA THR A 430 11.63 22.82 -16.12
C THR A 430 11.15 24.24 -15.85
N GLU A 431 11.16 24.66 -14.59
CA GLU A 431 10.91 26.04 -14.16
C GLU A 431 12.18 26.89 -14.10
N GLU A 432 13.31 26.39 -14.64
CA GLU A 432 14.64 27.03 -14.64
C GLU A 432 15.18 27.30 -13.22
N VAL A 433 14.79 26.47 -12.25
CA VAL A 433 15.25 26.58 -10.86
C VAL A 433 16.35 25.56 -10.59
N SER A 434 17.58 26.05 -10.37
CA SER A 434 18.77 25.23 -10.10
C SER A 434 19.30 25.36 -8.66
N LYS A 435 18.59 26.14 -7.83
CA LYS A 435 18.96 26.46 -6.45
C LYS A 435 17.83 26.15 -5.49
N LEU A 436 18.13 25.39 -4.44
CA LEU A 436 17.19 24.92 -3.43
C LEU A 436 17.74 25.16 -2.02
N HIS A 437 16.99 25.91 -1.22
CA HIS A 437 17.22 26.09 0.22
C HIS A 437 16.34 25.12 1.01
N ILE A 438 16.98 24.33 1.88
CA ILE A 438 16.29 23.47 2.83
C ILE A 438 16.27 24.19 4.18
N ASN A 439 15.09 24.70 4.54
CA ASN A 439 14.83 25.33 5.82
C ASN A 439 14.22 24.34 6.80
N LEU A 440 14.59 24.48 8.08
CA LEU A 440 14.04 23.70 9.17
C LEU A 440 13.41 24.61 10.21
N THR A 441 12.30 24.15 10.79
CA THR A 441 11.64 24.78 11.95
C THR A 441 11.35 23.72 13.01
N ILE A 442 11.94 23.83 14.20
CA ILE A 442 11.68 22.89 15.30
C ILE A 442 10.75 23.55 16.31
N TYR A 443 9.63 22.91 16.63
CA TYR A 443 8.66 23.42 17.60
C TYR A 443 8.74 22.69 18.94
N THR A 444 8.50 23.42 20.04
CA THR A 444 8.46 22.85 21.40
C THR A 444 7.08 22.47 21.85
N ASN A 445 6.05 23.22 21.43
CA ASN A 445 4.67 22.94 21.79
C ASN A 445 3.69 23.41 20.71
N GLU A 446 2.52 22.78 20.72
CA GLU A 446 1.35 23.17 19.94
C GLU A 446 0.17 23.30 20.92
N THR A 447 -0.44 24.48 20.99
CA THR A 447 -1.58 24.75 21.87
C THR A 447 -2.79 25.16 21.06
N PRO A 448 -3.95 24.50 21.20
CA PRO A 448 -5.19 24.94 20.57
C PRO A 448 -5.56 26.32 21.08
N THR A 449 -5.93 27.24 20.18
CA THR A 449 -6.41 28.56 20.57
C THR A 449 -7.82 28.47 21.16
N ALA A 450 -8.03 29.01 22.36
CA ALA A 450 -9.32 28.98 23.04
C ALA A 450 -10.44 29.57 22.16
N GLY A 451 -11.55 28.85 22.02
CA GLY A 451 -12.70 29.27 21.21
C GLY A 451 -12.57 29.05 19.69
N SER A 452 -11.41 28.59 19.19
CA SER A 452 -11.22 28.29 17.77
C SER A 452 -10.71 26.85 17.55
N PRO A 453 -11.51 25.95 16.94
CA PRO A 453 -11.13 24.56 16.74
C PRO A 453 -10.05 24.37 15.67
N PHE A 454 -9.79 25.39 14.82
CA PHE A 454 -8.82 25.32 13.73
C PHE A 454 -7.55 26.12 13.99
N LEU A 455 -7.56 27.07 14.93
CA LEU A 455 -6.37 27.86 15.23
C LEU A 455 -5.51 27.15 16.29
N ASN A 456 -4.23 26.98 15.95
CA ASN A 456 -3.22 26.47 16.86
C ASN A 456 -2.08 27.48 16.97
N THR A 457 -1.58 27.68 18.19
CA THR A 457 -0.36 28.47 18.46
C THR A 457 0.80 27.52 18.68
N LYS A 458 1.85 27.69 17.89
CA LYS A 458 3.06 26.85 17.88
C LYS A 458 4.27 27.66 18.34
N THR A 459 5.00 27.19 19.34
CA THR A 459 6.21 27.87 19.84
C THR A 459 7.47 27.26 19.24
N ILE A 460 8.33 28.10 18.67
CA ILE A 460 9.60 27.67 18.06
C ILE A 460 10.61 27.39 19.18
N LYS A 461 11.31 26.26 19.06
CA LYS A 461 12.42 25.88 19.95
C LYS A 461 13.57 26.84 19.78
N THR A 462 14.19 27.25 20.88
CA THR A 462 15.40 28.06 20.86
C THR A 462 16.63 27.22 21.22
N ASN A 463 17.78 27.56 20.66
CA ASN A 463 19.06 26.97 21.07
C ASN A 463 19.52 27.55 22.43
N ALA A 464 20.70 27.13 22.90
CA ALA A 464 21.28 27.60 24.17
C ALA A 464 21.56 29.13 24.20
N GLU A 465 21.64 29.77 23.03
CA GLU A 465 21.85 31.21 22.86
C GLU A 465 20.52 31.99 22.69
N ASN A 466 19.38 31.33 22.93
CA ASN A 466 18.03 31.86 22.70
C ASN A 466 17.72 32.23 21.24
N ILE A 467 18.48 31.69 20.28
CA ILE A 467 18.20 31.85 18.85
C ILE A 467 17.13 30.84 18.44
N PRO A 468 16.01 31.26 17.83
CA PRO A 468 14.99 30.35 17.32
C PRO A 468 15.57 29.38 16.28
N LEU A 469 15.23 28.11 16.41
CA LEU A 469 15.54 27.05 15.44
C LEU A 469 14.54 27.11 14.28
N ASP A 470 14.56 28.24 13.55
CA ASP A 470 13.85 28.47 12.29
C ASP A 470 14.81 29.12 11.28
N GLY A 471 15.16 28.42 10.22
CA GLY A 471 16.05 28.98 9.19
C GLY A 471 16.64 27.95 8.25
N THR A 472 17.53 28.42 7.38
CA THR A 472 18.21 27.56 6.40
C THR A 472 19.16 26.61 7.11
N PHE A 473 18.97 25.32 6.90
CA PHE A 473 19.88 24.27 7.34
C PHE A 473 20.99 24.06 6.32
N ALA A 474 20.62 23.93 5.04
CA ALA A 474 21.54 23.76 3.93
C ALA A 474 20.98 24.36 2.63
N SER A 475 21.86 24.70 1.70
CA SER A 475 21.50 25.15 0.36
C SER A 475 22.19 24.30 -0.68
N ILE A 476 21.47 23.92 -1.71
CA ILE A 476 21.97 23.22 -2.90
C ILE A 476 21.96 24.23 -4.03
N ASP A 477 23.13 24.48 -4.63
CA ASP A 477 23.30 25.47 -5.69
C ASP A 477 24.13 24.89 -6.81
N LEU A 478 23.49 24.61 -7.95
CA LEU A 478 24.18 24.14 -9.15
C LEU A 478 24.68 25.30 -10.02
N ALA A 479 24.25 26.53 -9.78
CA ALA A 479 24.61 27.69 -10.60
C ALA A 479 25.83 28.45 -10.04
N ASP A 480 25.89 28.65 -8.72
CA ASP A 480 26.91 29.47 -8.05
C ASP A 480 27.61 28.70 -6.91
N PHE A 481 28.42 27.71 -7.28
CA PHE A 481 29.15 26.83 -6.35
C PHE A 481 30.65 27.20 -6.20
N ALA A 482 31.12 28.24 -6.89
CA ALA A 482 32.54 28.63 -6.90
C ALA A 482 33.03 29.17 -5.55
N GLU A 483 32.17 29.87 -4.80
CA GLU A 483 32.51 30.38 -3.46
C GLU A 483 32.65 29.27 -2.41
N ASN A 484 31.86 28.21 -2.50
CA ASN A 484 31.87 27.09 -1.54
C ASN A 484 33.24 26.40 -1.48
N GLN A 485 33.96 26.33 -2.61
CA GLN A 485 35.29 25.72 -2.64
C GLN A 485 36.37 26.59 -1.96
N ARG A 486 36.26 27.92 -2.01
CA ARG A 486 37.18 28.83 -1.31
C ARG A 486 37.05 28.70 0.21
N GLN A 487 35.83 28.48 0.72
CA GLN A 487 35.59 28.23 2.13
C GLN A 487 36.12 26.85 2.57
N ASN A 488 35.91 25.80 1.77
CA ASN A 488 36.43 24.45 2.04
C ASN A 488 37.97 24.39 2.05
N ASN A 489 38.65 25.21 1.24
CA ASN A 489 40.11 25.28 1.19
C ASN A 489 40.74 26.16 2.30
N ASN A 490 39.99 27.10 2.88
CA ASN A 490 40.46 27.98 3.97
C ASN A 490 40.25 27.39 5.37
N ALA A 491 39.53 26.26 5.50
CA ALA A 491 39.48 25.48 6.73
C ALA A 491 40.82 24.78 6.96
N ALA A 492 41.78 25.48 7.58
CA ALA A 492 43.15 25.05 7.88
C ALA A 492 43.25 23.87 8.90
N SER A 493 42.21 23.06 9.02
CA SER A 493 42.18 21.82 9.78
C SER A 493 41.21 20.85 9.11
N ILE A 494 41.54 20.38 7.91
CA ILE A 494 40.91 19.18 7.37
C ILE A 494 41.39 18.03 8.26
N ASP A 495 40.59 17.70 9.27
CA ASP A 495 40.66 16.39 9.90
C ASP A 495 40.52 15.37 8.77
N LYS A 496 41.58 14.60 8.51
CA LYS A 496 41.67 13.62 7.41
C LYS A 496 40.56 12.54 7.50
N ASN A 497 39.75 12.56 8.56
CA ASN A 497 38.68 11.63 8.85
C ASN A 497 37.26 12.13 8.50
N GLN A 498 37.05 13.39 8.08
CA GLN A 498 35.71 13.83 7.64
C GLN A 498 35.52 13.62 6.13
N PRO A 499 34.37 13.05 5.69
CA PRO A 499 34.10 12.84 4.28
C PRO A 499 34.03 14.19 3.55
N ILE A 500 34.80 14.33 2.47
CA ILE A 500 34.82 15.52 1.62
C ILE A 500 33.39 15.80 1.13
N GLU A 501 32.87 16.98 1.44
CA GLU A 501 31.50 17.40 1.14
C GLU A 501 31.34 17.77 -0.34
N SER A 502 30.13 17.61 -0.89
CA SER A 502 29.87 18.02 -2.26
C SER A 502 30.05 19.52 -2.41
N ILE A 503 30.61 19.95 -3.55
CA ILE A 503 30.84 21.37 -3.85
C ILE A 503 29.55 22.16 -4.05
N PHE A 504 28.47 21.46 -4.43
CA PHE A 504 27.17 22.05 -4.69
C PHE A 504 26.34 22.29 -3.41
N ILE A 505 26.86 21.90 -2.24
CA ILE A 505 26.14 22.02 -0.96
C ILE A 505 26.83 23.08 -0.09
N LYS A 506 26.03 24.02 0.42
CA LYS A 506 26.46 25.05 1.37
C LYS A 506 25.71 24.90 2.70
N LYS A 507 26.46 24.75 3.79
CA LYS A 507 25.90 24.76 5.16
C LYS A 507 25.60 26.18 5.61
N ASN A 508 24.65 26.32 6.53
CA ASN A 508 24.46 27.58 7.23
C ASN A 508 25.41 27.66 8.44
N ASP A 509 26.35 28.60 8.43
CA ASP A 509 27.40 28.71 9.45
C ASP A 509 26.86 28.93 10.88
N LEU A 510 25.69 29.56 11.02
CA LEU A 510 25.11 29.92 12.32
C LEU A 510 24.24 28.80 12.90
N LEU A 511 23.38 28.20 12.08
CA LEU A 511 22.34 27.29 12.55
C LEU A 511 22.66 25.80 12.35
N PHE A 512 23.59 25.43 11.46
CA PHE A 512 23.84 24.02 11.12
C PHE A 512 24.22 23.17 12.34
N GLY A 513 25.14 23.66 13.18
CA GLY A 513 25.56 22.95 14.39
C GLY A 513 24.43 22.74 15.39
N SER A 514 23.59 23.77 15.58
CA SER A 514 22.42 23.70 16.47
C SER A 514 21.36 22.73 15.94
N PHE A 515 21.07 22.77 14.63
CA PHE A 515 20.15 21.82 14.00
C PHE A 515 20.68 20.39 14.06
N LYS A 516 21.96 20.17 13.78
CA LYS A 516 22.59 18.84 13.86
C LYS A 516 22.36 18.22 15.24
N GLN A 517 22.69 18.94 16.31
CA GLN A 517 22.55 18.45 17.68
C GLN A 517 21.10 18.07 18.03
N GLU A 518 20.12 18.84 17.55
CA GLU A 518 18.71 18.55 17.82
C GLU A 518 18.20 17.40 16.97
N LEU A 519 18.46 17.41 15.66
CA LEU A 519 18.02 16.37 14.73
C LEU A 519 18.62 14.99 15.02
N GLU A 520 19.83 14.92 15.60
CA GLU A 520 20.45 13.66 16.04
C GLU A 520 19.66 12.98 17.17
N LYS A 521 18.96 13.76 18.01
CA LYS A 521 18.11 13.24 19.10
C LYS A 521 16.76 12.73 18.60
N LEU A 522 16.27 13.27 17.49
CA LEU A 522 14.94 12.98 16.94
C LEU A 522 14.98 11.70 16.09
N ARG A 523 14.81 10.54 16.73
CA ARG A 523 14.79 9.22 16.06
C ARG A 523 13.40 8.91 15.49
N ALA A 524 13.28 8.90 14.17
CA ALA A 524 12.05 8.55 13.45
C ALA A 524 12.10 7.11 12.95
N PHE A 525 10.96 6.42 13.02
CA PHE A 525 10.77 5.07 12.49
C PHE A 525 10.19 5.13 11.07
N PHE A 526 10.84 4.42 10.15
CA PHE A 526 10.44 4.29 8.76
C PHE A 526 10.05 2.85 8.47
N PRO A 527 8.75 2.54 8.27
CA PRO A 527 8.32 1.17 8.04
C PRO A 527 8.86 0.61 6.72
N GLY A 528 9.27 -0.66 6.71
CA GLY A 528 9.96 -1.28 5.58
C GLY A 528 11.34 -0.68 5.29
N GLY A 529 11.89 0.14 6.20
CA GLY A 529 13.20 0.78 6.07
C GLY A 529 13.26 1.72 4.87
N VAL A 530 13.83 1.25 3.76
CA VAL A 530 13.96 2.01 2.50
C VAL A 530 12.60 2.41 1.95
N VAL A 531 11.57 1.57 2.09
CA VAL A 531 10.23 1.86 1.56
C VAL A 531 9.61 3.08 2.25
N GLY A 532 9.60 3.10 3.59
CA GLY A 532 9.15 4.25 4.37
C GLY A 532 10.00 5.49 4.14
N LYS A 533 11.34 5.35 4.06
CA LYS A 533 12.25 6.46 3.75
C LYS A 533 11.89 7.14 2.42
N HIS A 534 11.63 6.35 1.38
CA HIS A 534 11.27 6.90 0.06
C HIS A 534 9.82 7.41 -0.01
N ALA A 535 8.89 6.86 0.78
CA ALA A 535 7.57 7.46 0.96
C ALA A 535 7.69 8.88 1.56
N PHE A 536 8.58 9.06 2.55
CA PHE A 536 8.91 10.37 3.11
C PHE A 536 9.53 11.31 2.07
N PHE A 537 10.53 10.86 1.31
CA PHE A 537 11.14 11.69 0.25
C PHE A 537 10.13 12.10 -0.82
N THR A 538 9.22 11.21 -1.21
CA THR A 538 8.20 11.50 -2.22
C THR A 538 7.28 12.65 -1.78
N LEU A 539 6.94 12.73 -0.49
CA LEU A 539 6.18 13.86 0.08
C LEU A 539 6.94 15.20 -0.03
N LEU A 540 8.27 15.17 0.14
CA LEU A 540 9.13 16.35 -0.01
C LEU A 540 9.29 16.75 -1.47
N GLU A 541 9.60 15.78 -2.34
CA GLU A 541 9.73 15.93 -3.79
C GLU A 541 8.47 16.54 -4.42
N ASN A 542 7.30 16.04 -4.04
CA ASN A 542 6.01 16.58 -4.48
C ASN A 542 5.82 18.03 -4.06
N GLU A 543 6.30 18.42 -2.88
CA GLU A 543 6.21 19.82 -2.45
C GLU A 543 7.17 20.73 -3.22
N ILE A 544 8.39 20.27 -3.50
CA ILE A 544 9.34 21.02 -4.33
C ILE A 544 8.74 21.30 -5.72
N ARG A 545 8.10 20.28 -6.32
CA ARG A 545 7.45 20.40 -7.63
C ARG A 545 6.27 21.37 -7.67
N ASN A 546 5.69 21.74 -6.53
CA ASN A 546 4.65 22.76 -6.50
C ASN A 546 5.15 24.14 -6.95
N VAL A 547 6.46 24.32 -7.17
CA VAL A 547 7.04 25.51 -7.82
C VAL A 547 6.35 25.88 -9.13
N LYS A 548 5.83 24.90 -9.89
CA LYS A 548 5.06 25.11 -11.14
C LYS A 548 3.80 25.97 -10.98
N HIS A 549 3.31 26.13 -9.74
CA HIS A 549 2.13 26.93 -9.44
C HIS A 549 2.46 28.42 -9.23
N PHE A 550 3.73 28.78 -9.07
CA PHE A 550 4.18 30.18 -9.02
C PHE A 550 4.37 30.72 -10.42
N LYS A 551 4.02 32.00 -10.61
CA LYS A 551 4.07 32.70 -11.90
C LYS A 551 4.66 34.10 -11.72
N ASP A 552 4.97 34.73 -12.85
CA ASP A 552 5.33 36.15 -12.94
C ASP A 552 6.51 36.55 -12.04
N GLU A 553 6.35 37.60 -11.24
CA GLU A 553 7.44 38.16 -10.41
C GLU A 553 7.94 37.18 -9.34
N VAL A 554 7.04 36.36 -8.77
CA VAL A 554 7.42 35.37 -7.74
C VAL A 554 8.28 34.27 -8.34
N LEU A 555 7.94 33.79 -9.54
CA LEU A 555 8.76 32.78 -10.21
C LEU A 555 10.14 33.34 -10.58
N LYS A 556 10.22 34.59 -11.06
CA LYS A 556 11.50 35.25 -11.34
C LYS A 556 12.35 35.43 -10.09
N ASP A 557 11.73 35.74 -8.95
CA ASP A 557 12.42 35.80 -7.67
C ASP A 557 12.97 34.42 -7.27
N ILE A 558 12.17 33.35 -7.39
CA ILE A 558 12.58 31.97 -7.12
C ILE A 558 13.74 31.55 -8.03
N GLN A 559 13.67 31.83 -9.33
CA GLN A 559 14.74 31.50 -10.29
C GLN A 559 16.06 32.19 -9.94
N LYS A 560 16.00 33.43 -9.44
CA LYS A 560 17.18 34.22 -9.08
C LYS A 560 17.74 33.86 -7.70
N ASN A 561 16.88 33.77 -6.70
CA ASN A 561 17.28 33.67 -5.30
C ASN A 561 17.28 32.23 -4.77
N GLY A 562 16.55 31.34 -5.42
CA GLY A 562 16.39 29.92 -5.08
C GLY A 562 15.02 29.60 -4.50
N LEU A 563 14.58 28.36 -4.71
CA LEU A 563 13.37 27.84 -4.09
C LEU A 563 13.62 27.51 -2.61
N VAL A 564 12.66 27.75 -1.73
CA VAL A 564 12.80 27.52 -0.29
C VAL A 564 11.79 26.47 0.15
N LEU A 565 12.26 25.25 0.40
CA LEU A 565 11.48 24.19 1.01
C LEU A 565 11.64 24.28 2.53
N ASN A 566 10.55 24.43 3.26
CA ASN A 566 10.56 24.42 4.71
C ASN A 566 10.01 23.10 5.24
N ILE A 567 10.74 22.47 6.16
CA ILE A 567 10.34 21.26 6.87
C ILE A 567 10.24 21.60 8.35
N SER A 568 9.09 21.38 8.96
CA SER A 568 8.90 21.55 10.39
C SER A 568 8.72 20.25 11.13
N ILE A 569 9.22 20.18 12.36
CA ILE A 569 9.17 18.99 13.20
C ILE A 569 8.54 19.36 14.54
N HIS A 570 7.55 18.56 14.94
CA HIS A 570 6.80 18.73 16.18
C HIS A 570 6.67 17.37 16.84
N GLU A 571 6.92 17.29 18.14
CA GLU A 571 6.58 16.12 18.93
C GLU A 571 5.12 16.22 19.39
N ARG A 572 4.38 15.11 19.32
CA ARG A 572 2.99 15.06 19.79
C ARG A 572 2.57 13.64 20.19
N PRO A 573 1.54 13.51 21.04
CA PRO A 573 0.91 12.22 21.28
C PRO A 573 0.04 11.78 20.09
N ILE A 574 -0.26 10.47 20.03
CA ILE A 574 -1.16 9.86 19.03
C ILE A 574 -2.56 10.48 19.10
N ASP A 575 -3.13 10.59 20.30
CA ASP A 575 -4.41 11.27 20.48
C ASP A 575 -4.25 12.49 21.38
N SER A 576 -4.24 13.67 20.77
CA SER A 576 -4.17 14.95 21.48
C SER A 576 -5.43 15.28 22.29
N THR A 577 -6.49 14.47 22.20
CA THR A 577 -7.73 14.63 22.98
C THR A 577 -7.73 13.83 24.28
N LEU A 578 -6.86 12.82 24.40
CA LEU A 578 -6.75 11.94 25.57
C LEU A 578 -5.63 12.43 26.52
N VAL A 579 -5.96 13.40 27.37
CA VAL A 579 -5.24 13.85 28.59
C VAL A 579 -3.74 14.22 28.47
N SER A 580 -3.38 15.31 29.16
CA SER A 580 -2.09 16.01 29.28
C SER A 580 -0.89 15.23 29.90
N GLN A 581 -0.86 13.90 29.80
CA GLN A 581 0.26 13.06 30.30
C GLN A 581 0.72 11.96 29.32
N ALA A 582 0.18 11.89 28.10
CA ALA A 582 0.65 10.94 27.10
C ALA A 582 2.06 11.33 26.61
N GLU A 583 3.00 10.38 26.63
CA GLU A 583 4.31 10.54 25.99
C GLU A 583 4.14 10.88 24.51
N ASP A 584 5.00 11.73 23.95
CA ASP A 584 4.96 12.00 22.53
C ASP A 584 5.46 10.77 21.76
N GLN A 585 4.56 10.07 21.06
CA GLN A 585 4.91 8.90 20.23
C GLN A 585 5.08 9.24 18.74
N LEU A 586 4.66 10.43 18.30
CA LEU A 586 4.69 10.81 16.89
C LEU A 586 5.49 12.09 16.67
N PHE A 587 6.13 12.17 15.51
CA PHE A 587 6.49 13.43 14.90
C PHE A 587 5.39 13.87 13.94
N LYS A 588 4.88 15.09 14.11
CA LYS A 588 4.10 15.77 13.08
C LYS A 588 5.06 16.58 12.22
N ILE A 589 5.12 16.23 10.94
CA ILE A 589 6.00 16.86 9.96
C ILE A 589 5.19 17.81 9.09
N GLY A 590 5.56 19.09 9.10
CA GLY A 590 4.97 20.08 8.20
C GLY A 590 5.89 20.38 7.03
N VAL A 591 5.36 20.44 5.82
CA VAL A 591 6.16 20.71 4.61
C VAL A 591 5.45 21.77 3.77
N TRP A 592 6.19 22.79 3.33
CA TRP A 592 5.68 23.84 2.43
C TRP A 592 6.80 24.57 1.70
N LEU A 593 6.44 25.27 0.63
CA LEU A 593 7.30 26.26 -0.01
C LEU A 593 7.16 27.60 0.72
N LYS A 594 8.26 28.17 1.24
CA LYS A 594 8.28 29.43 2.01
C LYS A 594 8.15 30.66 1.07
N HIS A 595 7.22 30.59 0.13
CA HIS A 595 6.90 31.58 -0.88
C HIS A 595 5.41 31.96 -0.74
N PRO A 596 5.07 33.24 -0.53
CA PRO A 596 3.68 33.65 -0.24
C PRO A 596 2.69 33.29 -1.36
N VAL A 597 1.54 32.75 -0.98
CA VAL A 597 0.40 32.45 -1.84
C VAL A 597 -0.88 33.10 -1.29
N ALA A 598 -1.86 33.35 -2.15
CA ALA A 598 -3.17 33.82 -1.72
C ALA A 598 -3.94 32.69 -1.03
N LEU A 599 -4.09 32.80 0.28
CA LEU A 599 -4.89 31.90 1.10
C LEU A 599 -6.36 32.27 1.01
N THR A 600 -7.17 31.34 0.49
CA THR A 600 -8.63 31.47 0.42
C THR A 600 -9.28 30.24 1.07
N ALA A 601 -10.50 30.40 1.57
CA ALA A 601 -11.24 29.28 2.15
C ALA A 601 -11.42 28.16 1.11
N ASP A 602 -11.79 28.51 -0.13
CA ASP A 602 -11.94 27.60 -1.26
C ASP A 602 -10.66 26.80 -1.54
N LEU A 603 -9.47 27.39 -1.44
CA LEU A 603 -8.19 26.68 -1.62
C LEU A 603 -8.00 25.57 -0.58
N LEU A 604 -8.26 25.86 0.70
CA LEU A 604 -8.13 24.87 1.78
C LEU A 604 -9.20 23.79 1.65
N LEU A 605 -10.45 24.17 1.35
CA LEU A 605 -11.57 23.24 1.20
C LEU A 605 -11.35 22.27 0.04
N ARG A 606 -10.99 22.77 -1.16
CA ARG A 606 -10.70 21.92 -2.32
C ARG A 606 -9.59 20.91 -2.04
N ARG A 607 -8.57 21.31 -1.27
CA ARG A 607 -7.46 20.39 -0.93
C ARG A 607 -7.94 19.27 -0.01
N ILE A 608 -8.75 19.58 1.00
CA ILE A 608 -9.24 18.60 1.98
C ILE A 608 -10.27 17.66 1.36
N GLU A 609 -11.21 18.21 0.59
CA GLU A 609 -12.19 17.42 -0.16
C GLU A 609 -11.47 16.55 -1.22
N GLY A 610 -10.41 17.06 -1.83
CA GLY A 610 -9.55 16.28 -2.73
C GLY A 610 -8.83 15.12 -2.03
N LEU A 611 -8.38 15.30 -0.78
CA LEU A 611 -7.76 14.23 0.02
C LEU A 611 -8.78 13.21 0.52
N GLU A 612 -10.03 13.62 0.75
CA GLU A 612 -11.12 12.71 1.13
C GLU A 612 -11.49 11.74 0.01
N LYS A 613 -11.44 12.20 -1.25
CA LYS A 613 -11.84 11.41 -2.41
C LYS A 613 -11.15 10.05 -2.47
N ASP A 614 -11.88 9.10 -3.04
CA ASP A 614 -11.31 7.80 -3.35
C ASP A 614 -10.19 7.93 -4.40
N ILE A 615 -9.17 7.08 -4.31
CA ILE A 615 -8.09 6.94 -5.28
C ILE A 615 -8.57 6.18 -6.52
N VAL A 616 -9.74 5.53 -6.45
CA VAL A 616 -10.43 4.89 -7.58
C VAL A 616 -11.71 5.67 -7.90
N THR A 617 -12.00 5.86 -9.18
CA THR A 617 -13.29 6.39 -9.63
C THR A 617 -14.36 5.30 -9.49
N VAL A 618 -15.43 5.56 -8.73
CA VAL A 618 -16.49 4.58 -8.44
C VAL A 618 -17.09 3.97 -9.71
N ASP A 619 -17.36 4.80 -10.72
CA ASP A 619 -18.06 4.37 -11.94
C ASP A 619 -17.16 3.55 -12.88
N THR A 620 -15.92 4.03 -13.12
CA THR A 620 -15.02 3.44 -14.12
C THR A 620 -14.04 2.42 -13.54
N GLY A 621 -13.80 2.44 -12.23
CA GLY A 621 -12.72 1.69 -11.59
C GLY A 621 -11.32 2.20 -11.94
N GLN A 622 -11.20 3.39 -12.54
CA GLN A 622 -9.91 3.96 -12.95
C GLN A 622 -9.23 4.72 -11.81
N PRO A 623 -7.89 4.69 -11.73
CA PRO A 623 -7.13 5.47 -10.76
C PRO A 623 -7.29 6.97 -10.95
N GLN A 624 -7.41 7.70 -9.85
CA GLN A 624 -7.38 9.16 -9.82
C GLN A 624 -5.94 9.64 -9.64
N LEU A 625 -5.38 10.23 -10.70
CA LEU A 625 -3.99 10.70 -10.72
C LEU A 625 -3.85 12.09 -10.09
N GLY A 626 -2.65 12.38 -9.56
CA GLY A 626 -2.29 13.70 -9.05
C GLY A 626 -1.54 13.68 -7.73
N GLY A 627 -0.90 14.81 -7.41
CA GLY A 627 -0.03 14.95 -6.24
C GLY A 627 -0.73 14.72 -4.90
N ASN A 628 -2.00 15.09 -4.76
CA ASN A 628 -2.76 14.87 -3.52
C ASN A 628 -2.93 13.37 -3.21
N TYR A 629 -3.22 12.55 -4.22
CA TYR A 629 -3.38 11.11 -4.04
C TYR A 629 -2.04 10.43 -3.77
N GLN A 630 -0.97 10.88 -4.44
CA GLN A 630 0.40 10.42 -4.16
C GLN A 630 0.81 10.71 -2.72
N ASP A 631 0.58 11.94 -2.26
CA ASP A 631 0.86 12.34 -0.89
C ASP A 631 0.04 11.50 0.10
N LYS A 632 -1.27 11.31 -0.15
CA LYS A 632 -2.16 10.48 0.68
C LYS A 632 -1.62 9.05 0.84
N ILE A 633 -1.24 8.41 -0.26
CA ILE A 633 -0.70 7.04 -0.28
C ILE A 633 0.61 6.96 0.54
N CYS A 634 1.55 7.87 0.31
CA CYS A 634 2.82 7.89 1.03
C CYS A 634 2.66 8.19 2.53
N ALA A 635 1.78 9.12 2.90
CA ALA A 635 1.47 9.40 4.29
C ALA A 635 0.83 8.21 5.02
N THR A 636 -0.01 7.45 4.30
CA THR A 636 -0.60 6.19 4.81
C THR A 636 0.49 5.18 5.16
N MET A 637 1.45 4.97 4.26
CA MET A 637 2.55 4.03 4.47
C MET A 637 3.40 4.38 5.70
N LEU A 638 3.65 5.67 5.92
CA LEU A 638 4.44 6.14 7.05
C LEU A 638 3.75 5.91 8.40
N LEU A 639 2.42 6.05 8.46
CA LEU A 639 1.67 5.96 9.70
C LEU A 639 1.12 4.54 9.97
N THR A 640 0.76 3.79 8.94
CA THR A 640 0.10 2.47 9.07
C THR A 640 0.98 1.29 8.66
N SER A 641 2.18 1.56 8.12
CA SER A 641 3.08 0.54 7.55
C SER A 641 2.52 -0.21 6.33
N SER A 642 1.37 0.22 5.79
CA SER A 642 0.70 -0.39 4.63
C SER A 642 0.18 0.66 3.66
N PHE A 643 0.29 0.39 2.36
CA PHE A 643 -0.34 1.22 1.33
C PHE A 643 -1.84 0.93 1.17
N ASP A 644 -2.30 -0.29 1.49
CA ASP A 644 -3.69 -0.72 1.29
C ASP A 644 -4.69 0.02 2.19
N LEU A 645 -4.19 0.57 3.31
CA LEU A 645 -5.00 1.32 4.27
C LEU A 645 -5.22 2.78 3.86
N VAL A 646 -4.93 3.15 2.60
CA VAL A 646 -5.05 4.53 2.13
C VAL A 646 -6.46 5.09 2.26
N GLN A 647 -7.48 4.23 2.16
CA GLN A 647 -8.89 4.57 2.39
C GLN A 647 -9.44 4.25 3.78
N ASP A 648 -8.60 3.78 4.70
CA ASP A 648 -9.10 3.36 6.00
C ASP A 648 -9.43 4.57 6.90
N ASN A 649 -10.72 4.85 6.99
CA ASN A 649 -11.31 5.84 7.91
C ASN A 649 -11.98 5.18 9.13
N SER A 650 -11.91 3.85 9.22
CA SER A 650 -12.75 3.04 10.11
C SER A 650 -11.99 2.55 11.34
N SER A 651 -10.69 2.25 11.17
CA SER A 651 -9.81 1.83 12.27
C SER A 651 -9.67 2.92 13.33
N PRO A 652 -9.25 2.56 14.56
CA PRO A 652 -9.00 3.53 15.62
C PRO A 652 -8.08 4.68 15.18
N LEU A 653 -7.02 4.36 14.43
CA LEU A 653 -6.09 5.36 13.89
C LEU A 653 -6.70 6.17 12.73
N GLY A 654 -7.44 5.50 11.84
CA GLY A 654 -8.16 6.13 10.72
C GLY A 654 -9.16 7.20 11.21
N ARG A 655 -9.89 6.95 12.30
CA ARG A 655 -10.82 7.92 12.90
C ARG A 655 -10.15 9.21 13.39
N ILE A 656 -8.86 9.17 13.69
CA ILE A 656 -8.08 10.31 14.18
C ILE A 656 -7.40 11.04 13.01
N TYR A 657 -6.83 10.28 12.08
CA TYR A 657 -5.87 10.79 11.11
C TYR A 657 -6.33 10.81 9.65
N TYR A 658 -7.35 10.03 9.25
CA TYR A 658 -7.87 10.04 7.89
C TYR A 658 -8.34 11.45 7.48
N PRO A 659 -7.96 11.98 6.29
CA PRO A 659 -7.26 11.36 5.15
C PRO A 659 -5.72 11.43 5.18
N TRP A 660 -5.09 11.04 6.29
CA TRP A 660 -3.64 10.91 6.57
C TRP A 660 -2.80 12.19 6.48
N ILE A 661 -3.32 13.20 5.80
CA ILE A 661 -2.73 14.53 5.60
C ILE A 661 -3.69 15.59 6.11
N LYS A 662 -3.14 16.57 6.83
CA LYS A 662 -3.85 17.79 7.23
C LYS A 662 -3.36 18.96 6.40
N THR A 663 -4.27 19.87 6.09
CA THR A 663 -3.93 21.13 5.41
C THR A 663 -3.91 22.25 6.43
N ALA A 664 -2.95 23.16 6.32
CA ALA A 664 -2.90 24.34 7.17
C ALA A 664 -2.51 25.59 6.37
N GLY A 665 -2.92 26.75 6.88
CA GLY A 665 -2.51 28.07 6.38
C GLY A 665 -1.91 28.91 7.51
N SER A 666 -0.95 29.75 7.18
CA SER A 666 -0.44 30.76 8.11
C SER A 666 -0.12 32.05 7.37
N ASN A 667 -0.51 33.20 7.92
CA ASN A 667 -0.14 34.49 7.37
C ASN A 667 1.38 34.71 7.36
N VAL A 668 1.88 35.55 6.45
CA VAL A 668 3.30 35.93 6.44
C VAL A 668 3.61 36.75 7.70
N GLN A 669 4.48 36.22 8.57
CA GLN A 669 4.95 36.91 9.77
C GLN A 669 6.37 37.46 9.56
N GLY A 670 6.77 38.46 10.36
CA GLY A 670 8.13 39.01 10.35
C GLY A 670 9.18 38.05 10.92
N ASN A 671 10.45 38.24 10.53
CA ASN A 671 11.60 37.34 10.79
C ASN A 671 12.01 37.10 12.27
N GLN A 672 11.19 37.44 13.26
CA GLN A 672 11.53 37.34 14.70
C GLN A 672 10.41 36.75 15.58
N ALA A 673 9.34 36.20 15.00
CA ALA A 673 8.27 35.61 15.80
C ALA A 673 8.72 34.28 16.42
N THR A 674 8.72 34.20 17.76
CA THR A 674 8.95 32.94 18.50
C THR A 674 7.68 32.08 18.59
N GLN A 675 6.52 32.64 18.24
CA GLN A 675 5.24 31.98 18.19
C GLN A 675 4.56 32.20 16.85
N ILE A 676 4.06 31.13 16.25
CA ILE A 676 3.34 31.15 14.98
C ILE A 676 1.91 30.71 15.24
N GLN A 677 0.96 31.46 14.71
CA GLN A 677 -0.44 31.07 14.68
C GLN A 677 -0.75 30.45 13.32
N GLU A 678 -1.41 29.29 13.33
CA GLU A 678 -1.77 28.57 12.11
C GLU A 678 -3.21 28.11 12.14
N PHE A 679 -3.86 28.20 10.99
CA PHE A 679 -5.19 27.67 10.76
C PHE A 679 -5.07 26.26 10.17
N GLU A 680 -5.17 25.24 11.01
CA GLU A 680 -5.05 23.83 10.65
C GLU A 680 -6.41 23.15 10.54
N VAL A 681 -6.65 22.57 9.38
CA VAL A 681 -7.92 21.93 9.07
C VAL A 681 -7.72 20.43 8.95
N SER A 682 -8.31 19.71 9.89
CA SER A 682 -8.51 18.26 9.80
C SER A 682 -9.90 17.98 9.28
N TYR A 683 -10.01 16.97 8.43
CA TYR A 683 -11.28 16.53 7.84
C TYR A 683 -12.39 16.29 8.89
N ARG A 684 -12.07 15.61 10.00
CA ARG A 684 -13.00 15.39 11.13
C ARG A 684 -13.60 16.68 11.69
N LYS A 685 -12.78 17.72 11.86
CA LYS A 685 -13.24 19.03 12.37
C LYS A 685 -14.07 19.78 11.34
N TYR A 686 -13.72 19.67 10.05
CA TYR A 686 -14.46 20.31 8.96
C TYR A 686 -15.87 19.72 8.81
N ARG A 687 -16.02 18.38 8.77
CA ARG A 687 -17.32 17.69 8.68
C ARG A 687 -18.30 18.04 9.81
N GLY A 688 -17.81 18.54 10.94
CA GLY A 688 -18.63 18.92 12.09
C GLY A 688 -19.23 20.32 12.03
N ILE A 689 -18.93 21.12 10.99
CA ILE A 689 -19.44 22.48 10.82
C ILE A 689 -19.94 22.71 9.39
N ASP A 690 -20.85 23.67 9.21
CA ASP A 690 -21.27 24.08 7.87
C ASP A 690 -20.22 24.99 7.18
N GLN A 691 -20.35 25.13 5.86
CA GLN A 691 -19.41 25.89 5.03
C GLN A 691 -19.41 27.40 5.36
N ASP A 692 -20.55 27.97 5.76
CA ASP A 692 -20.66 29.39 6.10
C ASP A 692 -19.97 29.72 7.43
N GLU A 693 -20.07 28.83 8.41
CA GLU A 693 -19.35 28.87 9.67
C GLU A 693 -17.83 28.71 9.44
N PHE A 694 -17.41 27.81 8.56
CA PHE A 694 -16.00 27.69 8.17
C PHE A 694 -15.48 28.99 7.55
N ASN A 695 -16.21 29.53 6.57
CA ASN A 695 -15.86 30.78 5.90
C ASN A 695 -15.75 31.96 6.87
N ARG A 696 -16.69 32.07 7.83
CA ARG A 696 -16.65 33.09 8.89
C ARG A 696 -15.42 32.95 9.78
N ARG A 697 -15.06 31.73 10.17
CA ARG A 697 -13.87 31.45 11.00
C ARG A 697 -12.55 31.67 10.25
N PHE A 698 -12.53 31.46 8.94
CA PHE A 698 -11.35 31.66 8.11
C PHE A 698 -11.18 33.12 7.65
N ALA A 699 -12.20 33.97 7.77
CA ALA A 699 -12.17 35.33 7.25
C ALA A 699 -10.98 36.18 7.76
N SER A 700 -10.55 35.99 9.01
CA SER A 700 -9.38 36.68 9.58
C SER A 700 -8.03 36.15 9.05
N GLU A 701 -8.03 34.98 8.43
CA GLU A 701 -6.84 34.28 7.92
C GLU A 701 -6.69 34.40 6.40
N GLN A 702 -7.63 35.08 5.73
CA GLN A 702 -7.55 35.35 4.30
C GLN A 702 -6.46 36.39 4.01
N GLY A 703 -5.67 36.14 2.95
CA GLY A 703 -4.60 37.06 2.53
C GLY A 703 -3.39 36.32 1.98
N MET A 704 -2.25 37.01 1.94
CA MET A 704 -0.98 36.39 1.54
C MET A 704 -0.39 35.61 2.71
N GLY A 705 -0.08 34.33 2.49
CA GLY A 705 0.45 33.44 3.52
C GLY A 705 1.13 32.22 2.94
N TYR A 706 1.42 31.25 3.80
CA TYR A 706 2.02 29.97 3.42
C TYR A 706 0.99 28.86 3.53
N LEU A 707 0.83 28.10 2.46
CA LEU A 707 0.01 26.89 2.44
C LEU A 707 0.87 25.69 2.85
N LYS A 708 0.47 24.99 3.91
CA LYS A 708 1.23 23.90 4.51
C LYS A 708 0.46 22.59 4.44
N LYS A 709 1.20 21.48 4.34
CA LYS A 709 0.68 20.13 4.57
C LYS A 709 1.36 19.50 5.77
N TYR A 710 0.60 18.73 6.54
CA TYR A 710 1.07 17.99 7.71
C TYR A 710 0.79 16.51 7.57
N PHE A 711 1.79 15.68 7.86
CA PHE A 711 1.68 14.23 8.00
C PHE A 711 2.47 13.76 9.23
N HIS A 712 2.45 12.47 9.53
CA HIS A 712 2.99 11.94 10.78
C HIS A 712 4.02 10.83 10.55
N LEU A 713 5.04 10.79 11.40
CA LEU A 713 6.03 9.73 11.49
C LEU A 713 6.01 9.17 12.91
N TRP A 714 6.26 7.87 13.06
CA TRP A 714 6.46 7.26 14.36
C TRP A 714 7.81 7.66 14.97
N LYS A 715 7.84 7.90 16.29
CA LYS A 715 9.09 8.00 17.05
C LYS A 715 9.63 6.60 17.32
N GLY A 716 10.90 6.38 17.00
CA GLY A 716 11.58 5.15 17.39
C GLY A 716 11.67 5.06 18.91
N ALA A 717 11.43 3.87 19.46
CA ALA A 717 11.55 3.60 20.89
C ALA A 717 12.27 2.27 21.11
N ASP A 718 12.79 2.06 22.32
CA ASP A 718 13.63 0.90 22.56
C ASP A 718 12.90 -0.27 23.22
N ILE A 719 11.94 -0.05 24.13
CA ILE A 719 11.27 -1.12 24.88
C ILE A 719 9.77 -0.84 24.96
N MET A 720 8.94 -1.85 24.64
CA MET A 720 7.51 -1.88 24.93
C MET A 720 7.20 -3.09 25.80
N ALA A 721 6.52 -2.89 26.93
CA ALA A 721 6.02 -3.99 27.76
C ALA A 721 4.50 -4.09 27.65
N LEU A 722 4.01 -5.27 27.26
CA LEU A 722 2.58 -5.53 27.17
C LEU A 722 2.08 -6.07 28.51
N ASP A 723 1.40 -5.24 29.30
CA ASP A 723 0.59 -5.73 30.42
C ASP A 723 -0.84 -6.03 29.95
N GLY A 724 -1.49 -7.03 30.57
CA GLY A 724 -2.85 -7.42 30.21
C GLY A 724 -3.93 -6.35 30.46
N LYS A 725 -3.57 -5.14 30.90
CA LYS A 725 -4.51 -4.03 31.21
C LYS A 725 -4.51 -2.91 30.17
N GLN A 726 -3.56 -2.86 29.23
CA GLN A 726 -3.44 -1.79 28.22
C GLN A 726 -4.02 -2.12 26.82
N ALA A 727 -4.96 -3.04 26.72
CA ALA A 727 -5.53 -3.50 25.44
C ALA A 727 -6.06 -2.38 24.52
N LEU A 728 -6.56 -1.26 25.09
CA LEU A 728 -7.11 -0.13 24.32
C LEU A 728 -6.05 0.78 23.66
N GLN A 729 -4.82 0.82 24.19
CA GLN A 729 -3.71 1.56 23.55
C GLN A 729 -3.03 0.75 22.46
N MET A 730 -3.15 -0.58 22.50
CA MET A 730 -2.53 -1.48 21.52
C MET A 730 -3.08 -1.28 20.11
N ASP A 731 -4.37 -0.99 19.96
CA ASP A 731 -5.00 -0.77 18.65
C ASP A 731 -4.55 0.54 17.97
N LEU A 732 -3.91 1.44 18.71
CA LEU A 732 -3.41 2.73 18.20
C LEU A 732 -1.90 2.75 17.98
N GLU A 733 -1.16 1.78 18.52
CA GLU A 733 0.30 1.79 18.58
C GLU A 733 0.94 0.97 17.44
N ASN A 734 2.14 1.37 17.01
CA ASN A 734 2.93 0.60 16.04
C ASN A 734 4.04 -0.18 16.73
N LEU A 735 3.81 -1.48 16.98
CA LEU A 735 4.75 -2.34 17.70
C LEU A 735 6.10 -2.51 17.00
N ALA A 736 6.15 -2.34 15.67
CA ALA A 736 7.39 -2.47 14.91
C ALA A 736 8.38 -1.32 15.17
N ARG A 737 7.94 -0.21 15.81
CA ARG A 737 8.83 0.92 16.15
C ARG A 737 9.73 0.65 17.34
N PHE A 738 9.47 -0.41 18.10
CA PHE A 738 10.20 -0.76 19.31
C PHE A 738 11.35 -1.72 19.01
N ARG A 739 12.49 -1.49 19.66
CA ARG A 739 13.63 -2.41 19.55
C ARG A 739 13.37 -3.75 20.24
N PHE A 740 12.72 -3.74 21.40
CA PHE A 740 12.34 -4.91 22.19
C PHE A 740 10.86 -4.89 22.54
N LEU A 741 10.21 -6.03 22.38
CA LEU A 741 8.87 -6.29 22.89
C LEU A 741 8.96 -7.22 24.09
N VAL A 742 8.32 -6.88 25.20
CA VAL A 742 8.32 -7.66 26.43
C VAL A 742 6.91 -8.19 26.67
N LEU A 743 6.79 -9.51 26.66
CA LEU A 743 5.56 -10.24 26.89
C LEU A 743 5.55 -10.83 28.31
N PRO A 744 4.36 -10.99 28.92
CA PRO A 744 4.21 -11.79 30.12
C PRO A 744 4.68 -13.23 29.87
N PRO A 745 5.21 -13.93 30.88
CA PRO A 745 5.58 -15.34 30.75
C PRO A 745 4.42 -16.20 30.24
N ALA A 746 4.74 -17.27 29.49
CA ALA A 746 3.77 -18.21 28.91
C ALA A 746 2.80 -17.59 27.87
N SER A 747 3.20 -16.48 27.24
CA SER A 747 2.43 -15.81 26.16
C SER A 747 2.71 -16.37 24.76
N THR A 748 2.84 -17.70 24.63
CA THR A 748 3.33 -18.35 23.40
C THR A 748 2.51 -18.00 22.15
N GLN A 749 1.19 -17.86 22.27
CA GLN A 749 0.33 -17.49 21.14
C GLN A 749 0.58 -16.04 20.66
N LEU A 750 0.73 -15.10 21.59
CA LEU A 750 1.05 -13.71 21.26
C LEU A 750 2.45 -13.59 20.65
N ARG A 751 3.41 -14.35 21.18
CA ARG A 751 4.75 -14.44 20.62
C ARG A 751 4.72 -14.87 19.15
N ILE A 752 4.06 -16.00 18.86
CA ILE A 752 3.91 -16.52 17.49
C ILE A 752 3.26 -15.48 16.57
N GLN A 753 2.24 -14.77 17.07
CA GLN A 753 1.58 -13.70 16.31
C GLN A 753 2.55 -12.58 15.93
N TYR A 754 3.31 -12.04 16.88
CA TYR A 754 4.23 -10.92 16.64
C TYR A 754 5.47 -11.34 15.83
N GLU A 755 5.95 -12.58 16.02
CA GLU A 755 6.98 -13.17 15.17
C GLU A 755 6.49 -13.30 13.71
N ALA A 756 5.23 -13.69 13.50
CA ALA A 756 4.61 -13.72 12.17
C ALA A 756 4.42 -12.33 11.54
N GLU A 757 4.36 -11.27 12.35
CA GLU A 757 4.41 -9.87 11.91
C GLU A 757 5.85 -9.40 11.61
N GLY A 758 6.85 -10.24 11.90
CA GLY A 758 8.27 -10.03 11.61
C GLY A 758 9.08 -9.47 12.78
N ILE A 759 8.51 -9.36 13.98
CA ILE A 759 9.20 -8.87 15.17
C ILE A 759 10.09 -9.98 15.75
N ILE A 760 11.39 -9.72 15.87
CA ILE A 760 12.38 -10.74 16.30
C ILE A 760 12.73 -10.63 17.79
N ARG A 761 12.98 -9.41 18.28
CA ARG A 761 13.44 -9.18 19.67
C ARG A 761 12.27 -9.21 20.65
N ILE A 762 11.77 -10.40 20.94
CA ILE A 762 10.68 -10.65 21.88
C ILE A 762 11.21 -11.32 23.15
N LEU A 763 10.98 -10.70 24.30
CA LEU A 763 11.35 -11.17 25.62
C LEU A 763 10.11 -11.69 26.36
N GLU A 764 10.17 -12.90 26.90
CA GLU A 764 9.20 -13.38 27.88
C GLU A 764 9.80 -13.24 29.28
N SER A 765 9.28 -12.32 30.09
CA SER A 765 9.89 -12.00 31.38
C SER A 765 8.88 -11.50 32.41
N GLU A 766 9.03 -11.94 33.65
CA GLU A 766 8.30 -11.36 34.80
C GLU A 766 8.82 -9.96 35.15
N LYS A 767 10.13 -9.73 34.95
CA LYS A 767 10.78 -8.46 35.26
C LYS A 767 10.96 -7.64 33.98
N ILE A 768 10.07 -6.65 33.79
CA ILE A 768 10.17 -5.70 32.70
C ILE A 768 11.52 -4.96 32.78
N PRO A 769 12.37 -5.01 31.75
CA PRO A 769 13.61 -4.24 31.70
C PRO A 769 13.32 -2.74 31.70
N THR A 770 14.04 -2.00 32.54
CA THR A 770 13.91 -0.54 32.70
C THR A 770 14.75 0.25 31.69
N ASN A 771 15.74 -0.40 31.09
CA ASN A 771 16.67 0.19 30.14
C ASN A 771 17.18 -0.86 29.13
N ILE A 772 17.87 -0.38 28.10
CA ILE A 772 18.35 -1.20 26.98
C ILE A 772 19.38 -2.24 27.44
N ALA A 773 20.28 -1.91 28.36
CA ALA A 773 21.27 -2.86 28.89
C ALA A 773 20.59 -4.03 29.59
N GLU A 774 19.59 -3.78 30.45
CA GLU A 774 18.79 -4.84 31.07
C GLU A 774 18.04 -5.67 30.03
N ALA A 775 17.52 -5.05 28.96
CA ALA A 775 16.88 -5.79 27.87
C ALA A 775 17.88 -6.72 27.14
N TYR A 776 19.10 -6.25 26.86
CA TYR A 776 20.15 -7.09 26.27
C TYR A 776 20.60 -8.23 27.19
N GLN A 777 20.70 -7.99 28.50
CA GLN A 777 21.01 -9.04 29.48
C GLN A 777 19.96 -10.17 29.46
N GLN A 778 18.69 -9.85 29.21
CA GLN A 778 17.62 -10.84 29.07
C GLN A 778 17.56 -11.46 27.65
N TRP A 779 17.95 -10.71 26.62
CA TRP A 779 17.90 -11.11 25.22
C TRP A 779 19.03 -12.05 24.80
N LEU A 780 20.27 -11.73 25.16
CA LEU A 780 21.44 -12.49 24.73
C LEU A 780 21.37 -13.98 25.13
N PRO A 781 20.92 -14.36 26.35
CA PRO A 781 20.69 -15.77 26.69
C PRO A 781 19.63 -16.48 25.83
N GLN A 782 18.70 -15.75 25.19
CA GLN A 782 17.71 -16.35 24.30
C GLN A 782 18.23 -16.46 22.86
N TRP A 783 19.12 -15.54 22.46
CA TRP A 783 19.63 -15.44 21.10
C TRP A 783 20.90 -16.24 20.87
N LEU A 784 21.83 -16.28 21.83
CA LEU A 784 23.16 -16.86 21.66
C LEU A 784 23.12 -18.38 21.48
N LYS A 785 23.70 -18.86 20.38
CA LYS A 785 23.90 -20.28 20.12
C LYS A 785 24.82 -20.92 21.16
N SER A 786 24.31 -21.94 21.85
CA SER A 786 25.09 -22.69 22.84
C SER A 786 26.16 -23.57 22.16
N VAL A 787 27.36 -23.61 22.75
CA VAL A 787 28.43 -24.54 22.35
C VAL A 787 28.90 -25.26 23.60
N ARG A 788 28.89 -26.61 23.54
CA ARG A 788 29.15 -27.49 24.70
C ARG A 788 28.24 -27.18 25.91
N GLY A 789 26.98 -26.82 25.64
CA GLY A 789 25.99 -26.53 26.68
C GLY A 789 26.12 -25.17 27.38
N THR A 790 27.00 -24.28 26.88
CA THR A 790 27.18 -22.93 27.45
C THR A 790 27.01 -21.86 26.37
N GLN A 791 26.59 -20.67 26.76
CA GLN A 791 26.45 -19.50 25.88
C GLN A 791 27.62 -18.51 26.03
N ASN A 792 28.64 -18.89 26.80
CA ASN A 792 29.78 -18.04 27.07
C ASN A 792 30.63 -17.88 25.80
N ILE A 793 31.02 -16.64 25.50
CA ILE A 793 31.78 -16.28 24.29
C ILE A 793 32.68 -15.07 24.54
N ALA A 794 33.86 -15.04 23.91
CA ALA A 794 34.78 -13.93 23.99
C ALA A 794 35.37 -13.56 22.62
N PHE A 795 35.37 -12.27 22.30
CA PHE A 795 36.01 -11.70 21.11
C PHE A 795 37.21 -10.87 21.55
N THR A 796 38.40 -11.22 21.07
CA THR A 796 39.62 -10.45 21.33
C THR A 796 40.06 -9.73 20.06
N PHE A 797 40.13 -8.41 20.11
CA PHE A 797 40.61 -7.57 19.03
C PHE A 797 42.14 -7.50 19.06
N TRP A 798 42.76 -7.70 17.90
CA TRP A 798 44.20 -7.65 17.70
C TRP A 798 44.58 -6.57 16.68
N TYR A 799 45.66 -5.83 16.96
CA TYR A 799 46.34 -4.98 16.00
C TYR A 799 47.81 -5.40 15.91
N GLY A 800 48.19 -5.98 14.77
CA GLY A 800 49.46 -6.69 14.65
C GLY A 800 49.54 -7.86 15.64
N GLN A 801 50.54 -7.84 16.52
CA GLN A 801 50.75 -8.85 17.58
C GLN A 801 50.23 -8.39 18.95
N THR A 802 49.47 -7.29 18.99
CA THR A 802 49.01 -6.68 20.24
C THR A 802 47.52 -6.88 20.42
N LYS A 803 47.09 -7.41 21.58
CA LYS A 803 45.68 -7.42 21.99
C LYS A 803 45.28 -6.00 22.39
N ILE A 804 44.23 -5.47 21.78
CA ILE A 804 43.85 -4.04 21.90
C ILE A 804 42.52 -3.82 22.63
N GLY A 805 41.67 -4.83 22.70
CA GLY A 805 40.41 -4.83 23.42
C GLY A 805 39.80 -6.23 23.44
N ARG A 806 38.94 -6.53 24.41
CA ARG A 806 38.21 -7.80 24.45
C ARG A 806 36.79 -7.58 24.95
N VAL A 807 35.84 -8.17 24.25
CA VAL A 807 34.42 -8.19 24.59
C VAL A 807 34.04 -9.61 25.01
N ILE A 808 33.29 -9.75 26.10
CA ILE A 808 33.01 -11.05 26.74
C ILE A 808 31.54 -11.10 27.12
N PHE A 809 30.89 -12.22 26.83
CA PHE A 809 29.65 -12.63 27.47
C PHE A 809 29.93 -13.86 28.34
N LEU A 810 29.74 -13.72 29.64
CA LEU A 810 30.05 -14.75 30.63
C LEU A 810 28.94 -14.81 31.68
N ASP A 811 28.30 -15.96 31.80
CA ASP A 811 27.29 -16.28 32.82
C ASP A 811 26.14 -15.25 32.89
N GLY A 812 25.70 -14.77 31.72
CA GLY A 812 24.61 -13.79 31.60
C GLY A 812 25.06 -12.32 31.61
N GLU A 813 26.35 -12.05 31.81
CA GLU A 813 26.88 -10.68 31.91
C GLU A 813 27.77 -10.30 30.73
N CYS A 814 27.58 -9.06 30.26
CA CYS A 814 28.42 -8.42 29.25
C CYS A 814 29.60 -7.71 29.92
N ARG A 815 30.84 -7.96 29.44
CA ARG A 815 32.06 -7.36 29.99
C ARG A 815 32.99 -6.88 28.87
N TYR A 816 33.66 -5.76 29.10
CA TYR A 816 34.72 -5.24 28.23
C TYR A 816 36.04 -5.17 29.01
N GLN A 817 37.12 -5.71 28.43
CA GLN A 817 38.48 -5.53 28.93
C GLN A 817 39.23 -4.60 27.97
N ASN A 818 39.66 -3.46 28.48
CA ASN A 818 40.43 -2.49 27.72
C ASN A 818 41.91 -2.92 27.55
N TYR A 819 42.64 -2.14 26.78
CA TYR A 819 44.04 -2.41 26.48
C TYR A 819 44.95 -2.55 27.71
N GLN A 820 44.78 -1.68 28.71
CA GLN A 820 45.60 -1.72 29.93
C GLN A 820 45.29 -2.98 30.76
N GLN A 821 44.02 -3.32 30.90
CA GLN A 821 43.59 -4.54 31.61
C GLN A 821 44.14 -5.79 30.92
N LEU A 822 44.11 -5.85 29.58
CA LEU A 822 44.65 -6.99 28.81
C LEU A 822 46.16 -7.16 28.97
N ARG A 823 46.93 -6.08 29.10
CA ARG A 823 48.38 -6.14 29.36
C ARG A 823 48.71 -6.73 30.74
N HIS A 824 47.85 -6.48 31.73
CA HIS A 824 48.02 -6.97 33.10
C HIS A 824 47.24 -8.25 33.37
N PHE A 825 46.50 -8.78 32.39
CA PHE A 825 45.71 -10.00 32.51
C PHE A 825 46.61 -11.23 32.57
N GLN A 826 46.87 -11.70 33.79
CA GLN A 826 47.73 -12.83 34.09
C GLN A 826 46.95 -13.91 34.85
N SER A 827 47.57 -15.06 35.10
CA SER A 827 46.97 -16.18 35.83
C SER A 827 46.51 -15.84 37.26
N SER A 828 46.94 -14.70 37.81
CA SER A 828 46.52 -14.16 39.10
C SER A 828 45.19 -13.40 39.06
N ASP A 829 44.67 -13.05 37.88
CA ASP A 829 43.35 -12.39 37.74
C ASP A 829 42.22 -13.39 38.05
N PRO A 830 41.27 -13.05 38.95
CA PRO A 830 40.16 -13.95 39.30
C PRO A 830 39.32 -14.42 38.10
N LEU A 831 39.26 -13.63 37.03
CA LEU A 831 38.53 -13.96 35.80
C LEU A 831 39.36 -14.80 34.81
N PHE A 832 40.66 -14.96 35.04
CA PHE A 832 41.55 -15.71 34.15
C PHE A 832 41.09 -17.15 33.91
N PRO A 833 40.79 -17.96 34.94
CA PRO A 833 40.34 -19.34 34.72
C PRO A 833 38.99 -19.39 34.00
N ALA A 834 38.06 -18.50 34.36
CA ALA A 834 36.72 -18.46 33.77
C ALA A 834 36.79 -18.12 32.28
N ILE A 835 37.58 -17.11 31.90
CA ILE A 835 37.72 -16.68 30.50
C ILE A 835 38.46 -17.74 29.67
N GLN A 836 39.53 -18.35 30.20
CA GLN A 836 40.27 -19.41 29.49
C GLN A 836 39.41 -20.64 29.18
N ASN A 837 38.43 -20.94 30.03
CA ASN A 837 37.52 -22.07 29.86
C ASN A 837 36.31 -21.75 28.95
N ILE A 838 36.18 -20.52 28.44
CA ILE A 838 35.12 -20.17 27.49
C ILE A 838 35.28 -21.02 26.22
N PRO A 839 34.28 -21.83 25.82
CA PRO A 839 34.41 -22.73 24.67
C PRO A 839 34.56 -22.01 23.33
N GLN A 840 33.99 -20.81 23.21
CA GLN A 840 34.05 -19.98 22.01
C GLN A 840 34.93 -18.75 22.26
N GLN A 841 36.21 -18.84 21.89
CA GLN A 841 37.11 -17.69 21.84
C GLN A 841 37.43 -17.36 20.38
N ILE A 842 37.16 -16.12 19.98
CA ILE A 842 37.32 -15.64 18.61
C ILE A 842 38.34 -14.51 18.60
N GLU A 843 39.33 -14.62 17.72
CA GLU A 843 40.37 -13.61 17.54
C GLU A 843 40.07 -12.79 16.30
N LEU A 844 39.84 -11.48 16.50
CA LEU A 844 39.55 -10.52 15.45
C LEU A 844 40.84 -9.79 15.10
N HIS A 845 41.49 -10.20 14.01
CA HIS A 845 42.74 -9.57 13.57
C HIS A 845 42.42 -8.37 12.69
N THR A 846 42.71 -7.17 13.18
CA THR A 846 42.23 -5.92 12.57
C THR A 846 43.32 -5.04 11.97
N GLU A 847 42.95 -4.22 10.99
CA GLU A 847 43.77 -3.15 10.41
C GLU A 847 42.97 -1.85 10.23
N HIS A 848 43.66 -0.72 10.39
CA HIS A 848 43.11 0.62 10.14
C HIS A 848 43.68 1.17 8.83
N GLY A 849 42.82 1.65 7.93
CA GLY A 849 43.24 2.34 6.71
C GLY A 849 42.83 1.69 5.37
N GLY A 850 42.73 2.56 4.34
CA GLY A 850 42.10 2.40 3.01
C GLY A 850 42.64 1.33 2.06
N LYS A 851 43.89 0.89 2.25
CA LYS A 851 44.55 0.01 1.28
C LYS A 851 44.42 -1.42 1.75
N SER A 852 43.55 -2.18 1.10
CA SER A 852 43.49 -3.63 1.22
C SER A 852 44.90 -4.15 1.02
N SER A 853 45.55 -4.52 2.12
CA SER A 853 46.85 -5.16 2.04
C SER A 853 46.57 -6.57 1.52
N MET A 854 46.65 -6.74 0.20
CA MET A 854 46.53 -8.02 -0.52
C MET A 854 47.54 -9.09 -0.04
N SER A 855 48.35 -8.78 0.97
CA SER A 855 49.37 -9.64 1.56
C SER A 855 48.96 -10.31 2.89
N LYS A 856 47.85 -9.92 3.56
CA LYS A 856 47.41 -10.54 4.83
C LYS A 856 45.88 -10.55 5.04
N PRO A 857 45.28 -11.63 5.58
CA PRO A 857 43.83 -11.72 5.82
C PRO A 857 43.46 -11.01 7.12
N LEU A 858 43.41 -9.67 7.10
CA LEU A 858 43.03 -8.83 8.25
C LEU A 858 41.66 -8.18 8.02
N LEU A 859 40.86 -8.05 9.07
CA LEU A 859 39.60 -7.32 9.07
C LEU A 859 39.86 -5.80 9.08
N SER A 860 39.33 -5.10 8.11
CA SER A 860 39.52 -3.66 7.94
C SER A 860 38.43 -2.89 8.69
N TYR A 861 38.80 -1.82 9.38
CA TYR A 861 37.85 -0.86 9.97
C TYR A 861 38.24 0.59 9.66
N ARG A 862 37.28 1.51 9.79
CA ARG A 862 37.42 2.94 9.51
C ARG A 862 37.03 3.77 10.71
N SER A 863 37.68 4.93 10.86
CA SER A 863 37.35 5.88 11.94
C SER A 863 35.88 6.35 11.90
N HIS A 864 35.28 6.38 10.71
CA HIS A 864 33.89 6.78 10.48
C HIS A 864 32.92 5.60 10.31
N GLY A 865 33.40 4.35 10.33
CA GLY A 865 32.54 3.17 10.28
C GLY A 865 31.92 2.85 11.64
N GLU A 866 30.83 2.10 11.66
CA GLU A 866 29.98 1.88 12.84
C GLU A 866 30.74 1.33 14.06
N LEU A 867 31.75 0.46 13.86
CA LEU A 867 32.58 -0.01 14.97
C LEU A 867 33.14 1.18 15.76
N MET A 868 33.76 2.13 15.08
CA MET A 868 34.47 3.23 15.71
C MET A 868 33.54 4.36 16.13
N SER A 869 32.63 4.78 15.24
CA SER A 869 31.77 5.94 15.47
C SER A 869 30.72 5.67 16.54
N HIS A 870 30.04 4.51 16.48
CA HIS A 870 28.96 4.16 17.38
C HIS A 870 29.47 3.54 18.68
N PHE A 871 30.22 2.43 18.61
CA PHE A 871 30.61 1.70 19.83
C PHE A 871 31.78 2.34 20.58
N TYR A 872 32.81 2.84 19.87
CA TYR A 872 34.00 3.43 20.51
C TYR A 872 33.99 4.97 20.54
N GLY A 873 32.87 5.62 20.19
CA GLY A 873 32.69 7.07 20.27
C GLY A 873 33.72 7.89 19.47
N GLY A 874 34.16 7.36 18.33
CA GLY A 874 35.18 7.95 17.45
C GLY A 874 36.63 7.82 17.94
N LYS A 875 36.86 7.20 19.11
CA LYS A 875 38.19 6.98 19.68
C LYS A 875 38.77 5.64 19.26
N THR A 876 40.09 5.49 19.18
CA THR A 876 40.70 4.18 18.85
C THR A 876 40.39 3.15 19.94
N ILE A 877 40.26 1.88 19.57
CA ILE A 877 39.96 0.78 20.50
C ILE A 877 40.95 0.77 21.69
N GLN A 878 42.24 1.02 21.45
CA GLN A 878 43.26 1.03 22.51
C GLN A 878 43.05 2.16 23.54
N SER A 879 42.39 3.25 23.14
CA SER A 879 42.23 4.46 23.95
C SER A 879 40.94 4.49 24.75
N VAL A 880 40.04 3.53 24.52
CA VAL A 880 38.75 3.46 25.22
C VAL A 880 38.91 2.65 26.50
N GLU A 881 38.60 3.29 27.63
CA GLU A 881 38.68 2.68 28.96
C GLU A 881 37.48 1.78 29.28
N THR A 882 36.28 2.21 28.88
CA THR A 882 35.00 1.51 29.11
C THR A 882 34.07 1.70 27.92
N LEU A 883 33.18 0.73 27.71
CA LEU A 883 32.06 0.82 26.75
C LEU A 883 30.76 1.01 27.53
N ALA A 884 29.82 1.77 26.97
CA ALA A 884 28.50 1.88 27.58
C ALA A 884 27.80 0.51 27.55
N GLU A 885 27.10 0.14 28.62
CA GLU A 885 26.50 -1.20 28.75
C GLU A 885 25.50 -1.52 27.63
N ASN A 886 24.72 -0.52 27.20
CA ASN A 886 23.79 -0.63 26.06
C ASN A 886 24.54 -1.04 24.78
N ASP A 887 25.62 -0.31 24.46
CA ASP A 887 26.42 -0.49 23.25
C ASP A 887 27.20 -1.80 23.31
N LEU A 888 27.62 -2.22 24.51
CA LEU A 888 28.33 -3.49 24.70
C LEU A 888 27.42 -4.70 24.44
N GLY A 889 26.19 -4.70 24.96
CA GLY A 889 25.22 -5.75 24.69
C GLY A 889 24.88 -5.85 23.20
N GLU A 890 24.75 -4.70 22.55
CA GLU A 890 24.54 -4.61 21.11
C GLU A 890 25.73 -5.10 20.29
N LEU A 891 26.96 -4.73 20.66
CA LEU A 891 28.17 -5.19 19.99
C LEU A 891 28.32 -6.70 20.09
N ILE A 892 28.00 -7.29 21.24
CA ILE A 892 27.95 -8.74 21.43
C ILE A 892 26.93 -9.35 20.47
N GLU A 893 25.69 -8.87 20.45
CA GLU A 893 24.65 -9.34 19.51
C GLU A 893 25.17 -9.34 18.06
N VAL A 894 25.79 -8.24 17.63
CA VAL A 894 26.30 -8.09 16.27
C VAL A 894 27.40 -9.11 15.97
N LEU A 895 28.39 -9.24 16.84
CA LEU A 895 29.52 -10.16 16.63
C LEU A 895 29.11 -11.63 16.71
N THR A 896 28.10 -11.98 17.51
CA THR A 896 27.66 -13.36 17.71
C THR A 896 26.62 -13.83 16.70
N THR A 897 25.86 -12.92 16.08
CA THR A 897 24.80 -13.27 15.14
C THR A 897 25.37 -13.94 13.89
N ARG A 898 25.22 -15.26 13.79
CA ARG A 898 25.63 -16.08 12.64
C ARG A 898 24.65 -15.92 11.46
N ILE A 899 25.15 -15.47 10.31
CA ILE A 899 24.36 -15.23 9.10
C ILE A 899 24.93 -16.07 7.96
N CYS A 900 24.06 -16.77 7.22
CA CYS A 900 24.40 -17.42 5.96
C CYS A 900 23.55 -16.86 4.83
N ILE A 901 24.17 -16.49 3.71
CA ILE A 901 23.51 -15.87 2.56
C ILE A 901 23.80 -16.68 1.30
N PHE A 902 22.76 -17.24 0.70
CA PHE A 902 22.79 -17.82 -0.65
C PHE A 902 22.17 -16.82 -1.63
N ASP A 903 23.02 -15.96 -2.20
CA ASP A 903 22.63 -15.07 -3.28
C ASP A 903 23.85 -14.76 -4.17
N ARG A 904 23.74 -15.08 -5.46
CA ARG A 904 24.85 -14.92 -6.41
C ARG A 904 25.29 -13.47 -6.56
N ARG A 905 24.38 -12.50 -6.44
CA ARG A 905 24.65 -11.07 -6.65
C ARG A 905 25.46 -10.47 -5.50
N THR A 906 25.18 -10.87 -4.26
CA THR A 906 25.97 -10.48 -3.09
C THR A 906 27.36 -11.14 -3.13
N TYR A 907 27.40 -12.45 -3.41
CA TYR A 907 28.64 -13.21 -3.54
C TYR A 907 29.57 -12.59 -4.60
N ASN A 908 29.02 -12.23 -5.76
CA ASN A 908 29.77 -11.60 -6.87
C ASN A 908 30.12 -10.11 -6.63
N ARG A 909 29.55 -9.43 -5.63
CA ARG A 909 29.96 -8.05 -5.29
C ARG A 909 31.20 -8.05 -4.41
N LEU A 910 31.31 -9.04 -3.52
CA LEU A 910 32.50 -9.27 -2.73
C LEU A 910 33.74 -9.60 -3.59
N TYR A 911 33.54 -9.91 -4.90
CA TYR A 911 34.50 -9.66 -5.98
C TYR A 911 33.86 -9.80 -7.38
N PRO A 912 33.96 -8.82 -8.30
CA PRO A 912 33.41 -8.94 -9.65
C PRO A 912 34.14 -10.04 -10.45
N GLU A 913 33.40 -11.04 -10.94
CA GLU A 913 33.82 -11.74 -12.15
C GLU A 913 33.87 -10.68 -13.26
N ASP A 914 35.01 -10.52 -13.94
CA ASP A 914 35.09 -9.69 -15.14
C ASP A 914 33.90 -10.01 -16.05
N SER A 915 32.96 -9.07 -16.08
CA SER A 915 31.85 -9.11 -17.02
C SER A 915 32.48 -8.88 -18.38
N GLN A 916 32.57 -9.95 -19.15
CA GLN A 916 32.91 -10.01 -20.57
C GLN A 916 32.67 -8.69 -21.31
N SER A 917 33.72 -7.90 -21.53
CA SER A 917 33.92 -7.29 -22.84
C SER A 917 34.76 -8.25 -23.67
N GLN A 918 34.24 -8.65 -24.83
CA GLN A 918 34.85 -9.56 -25.81
C GLN A 918 36.10 -8.98 -26.50
N VAL A 919 37.01 -8.35 -25.76
CA VAL A 919 38.29 -7.87 -26.29
C VAL A 919 39.38 -8.48 -25.41
N ASP A 920 40.23 -9.28 -26.04
CA ASP A 920 41.46 -9.89 -25.53
C ASP A 920 41.34 -11.24 -24.78
N LYS A 921 41.05 -12.28 -25.56
CA LYS A 921 41.13 -13.70 -25.19
C LYS A 921 42.55 -14.27 -25.04
N GLU A 922 43.61 -13.46 -24.95
CA GLU A 922 45.00 -13.96 -24.94
C GLU A 922 45.88 -13.49 -23.77
N ILE A 923 45.35 -12.83 -22.74
CA ILE A 923 46.16 -12.40 -21.59
C ILE A 923 45.88 -13.22 -20.32
N LYS A 924 46.78 -14.19 -20.10
CA LYS A 924 47.26 -14.80 -18.83
C LYS A 924 46.26 -15.51 -17.89
N ILE A 925 46.21 -16.84 -18.06
CA ILE A 925 45.66 -17.86 -17.13
C ILE A 925 46.25 -17.79 -15.69
N GLY A 926 47.41 -17.13 -15.50
CA GLY A 926 48.07 -17.02 -14.20
C GLY A 926 47.46 -16.01 -13.21
N GLU A 927 46.86 -14.92 -13.68
CA GLU A 927 46.36 -13.83 -12.81
C GLU A 927 44.94 -14.12 -12.27
N GLN A 928 44.08 -14.77 -13.06
CA GLN A 928 42.72 -15.18 -12.63
C GLN A 928 42.71 -16.21 -11.50
N THR A 929 43.72 -17.07 -11.43
CA THR A 929 43.84 -18.11 -10.39
C THR A 929 44.14 -17.50 -9.01
N ASN A 930 44.88 -16.39 -8.98
CA ASN A 930 45.26 -15.67 -7.75
C ASN A 930 44.05 -14.92 -7.14
N ILE A 931 43.20 -14.34 -7.99
CA ILE A 931 41.99 -13.60 -7.58
C ILE A 931 40.97 -14.50 -6.86
N LYS A 932 40.68 -15.68 -7.41
CA LYS A 932 39.73 -16.63 -6.78
C LYS A 932 40.24 -17.18 -5.44
N ALA A 933 41.56 -17.37 -5.31
CA ALA A 933 42.18 -17.77 -4.04
C ALA A 933 42.01 -16.69 -2.97
N ILE A 934 42.25 -15.43 -3.32
CA ILE A 934 42.07 -14.28 -2.42
C ILE A 934 40.60 -14.13 -1.99
N GLN A 935 39.65 -14.30 -2.92
CA GLN A 935 38.21 -14.28 -2.59
C GLN A 935 37.88 -15.36 -1.55
N ARG A 936 38.37 -16.59 -1.77
CA ARG A 936 38.12 -17.71 -0.85
C ARG A 936 38.70 -17.43 0.53
N GLU A 937 39.91 -16.88 0.61
CA GLU A 937 40.52 -16.48 1.89
C GLU A 937 39.72 -15.38 2.60
N ARG A 938 39.20 -14.39 1.85
CA ARG A 938 38.38 -13.31 2.44
C ARG A 938 37.02 -13.80 2.94
N LEU A 939 36.35 -14.65 2.17
CA LEU A 939 35.09 -15.27 2.59
C LEU A 939 35.28 -16.19 3.79
N GLU A 940 36.39 -16.93 3.84
CA GLU A 940 36.72 -17.75 5.01
C GLU A 940 37.02 -16.89 6.24
N LEU A 941 37.70 -15.76 6.07
CA LEU A 941 37.91 -14.77 7.13
C LEU A 941 36.58 -14.27 7.71
N PHE A 942 35.62 -13.88 6.85
CA PHE A 942 34.28 -13.46 7.29
C PHE A 942 33.51 -14.58 7.99
N ARG A 943 33.60 -15.81 7.48
CA ARG A 943 32.96 -16.99 8.05
C ARG A 943 33.50 -17.32 9.45
N GLN A 944 34.82 -17.25 9.63
CA GLN A 944 35.49 -17.64 10.88
C GLN A 944 35.48 -16.55 11.94
N GLN A 945 35.75 -15.29 11.56
CA GLN A 945 35.93 -14.19 12.52
C GLN A 945 34.67 -13.33 12.71
N LEU A 946 33.86 -13.14 11.67
CA LEU A 946 32.65 -12.31 11.73
C LEU A 946 31.34 -13.10 11.69
N PHE A 947 31.40 -14.42 11.62
CA PHE A 947 30.23 -15.30 11.43
C PHE A 947 29.29 -14.81 10.31
N LEU A 948 29.87 -14.40 9.20
CA LEU A 948 29.16 -13.92 8.02
C LEU A 948 29.55 -14.79 6.83
N ASP A 949 28.65 -15.69 6.43
CA ASP A 949 28.90 -16.73 5.44
C ASP A 949 28.17 -16.42 4.13
N PHE A 950 28.88 -15.89 3.13
CA PHE A 950 28.35 -15.71 1.78
C PHE A 950 28.64 -16.95 0.93
N ARG A 951 27.60 -17.50 0.32
CA ARG A 951 27.63 -18.68 -0.55
C ARG A 951 27.09 -18.35 -1.92
N ASN A 952 27.61 -19.05 -2.92
CA ASN A 952 27.04 -19.00 -4.26
C ASN A 952 25.76 -19.86 -4.30
N GLU A 953 24.89 -19.60 -5.27
CA GLU A 953 23.64 -20.35 -5.51
C GLU A 953 23.92 -21.71 -6.17
N GLY A 954 24.75 -22.53 -5.54
CA GLY A 954 25.19 -23.84 -6.04
C GLY A 954 24.74 -24.99 -5.14
N GLN A 955 24.40 -26.12 -5.73
CA GLN A 955 23.99 -27.32 -4.99
C GLN A 955 25.08 -27.83 -4.04
N VAL A 956 26.36 -27.73 -4.41
CA VAL A 956 27.49 -28.17 -3.58
C VAL A 956 27.57 -27.37 -2.28
N ASP A 957 27.51 -26.04 -2.36
CA ASP A 957 27.52 -25.15 -1.19
C ASP A 957 26.30 -25.39 -0.31
N PHE A 958 25.13 -25.60 -0.91
CA PHE A 958 23.89 -25.85 -0.17
C PHE A 958 23.96 -27.17 0.62
N GLU A 959 24.40 -28.27 -0.02
CA GLU A 959 24.53 -29.57 0.63
C GLU A 959 25.62 -29.59 1.72
N GLU A 960 26.70 -28.80 1.56
CA GLU A 960 27.72 -28.62 2.61
C GLU A 960 27.08 -28.04 3.88
N ILE A 961 26.30 -26.97 3.73
CA ILE A 961 25.63 -26.33 4.85
C ILE A 961 24.49 -27.19 5.41
N LYS A 962 23.71 -27.85 4.54
CA LYS A 962 22.61 -28.74 4.94
C LYS A 962 23.09 -29.85 5.87
N LYS A 963 24.26 -30.46 5.59
CA LYS A 963 24.90 -31.47 6.45
C LYS A 963 25.31 -30.95 7.82
N ARG A 964 25.63 -29.66 7.93
CA ARG A 964 25.95 -29.00 9.20
C ARG A 964 24.68 -28.69 10.03
N GLY A 965 23.54 -28.58 9.36
CA GLY A 965 22.25 -28.17 9.92
C GLY A 965 22.07 -26.65 9.87
N PHE A 966 20.95 -26.19 9.30
CA PHE A 966 20.68 -24.76 9.10
C PHE A 966 20.46 -23.98 10.42
N GLN A 967 19.93 -24.63 11.45
CA GLN A 967 19.72 -24.03 12.78
C GLN A 967 21.03 -23.66 13.51
N TYR A 968 22.20 -24.05 12.97
CA TYR A 968 23.49 -23.53 13.40
C TYR A 968 23.59 -22.00 13.24
N PHE A 969 22.92 -21.46 12.22
CA PHE A 969 22.82 -20.03 11.94
C PHE A 969 21.65 -19.40 12.69
N HIS A 970 21.68 -18.09 12.86
CA HIS A 970 20.51 -17.34 13.31
C HIS A 970 19.70 -16.84 12.12
N PHE A 971 20.37 -16.47 11.03
CA PHE A 971 19.70 -16.08 9.78
C PHE A 971 20.20 -16.93 8.63
N LEU A 972 19.27 -17.55 7.92
CA LEU A 972 19.47 -18.18 6.63
C LEU A 972 18.78 -17.36 5.55
N VAL A 973 19.55 -16.68 4.71
CA VAL A 973 19.04 -15.85 3.62
C VAL A 973 19.09 -16.64 2.32
N LEU A 974 17.94 -16.81 1.67
CA LEU A 974 17.81 -17.53 0.41
C LEU A 974 17.13 -16.64 -0.64
N HIS A 975 17.68 -16.60 -1.85
CA HIS A 975 16.97 -15.98 -2.95
C HIS A 975 15.88 -16.91 -3.53
N LEU A 976 14.70 -16.36 -3.81
CA LEU A 976 13.55 -17.13 -4.28
C LEU A 976 13.84 -17.89 -5.58
N SER A 977 14.58 -17.29 -6.51
CA SER A 977 14.95 -17.98 -7.76
C SER A 977 15.92 -19.14 -7.54
N PHE A 978 16.70 -19.13 -6.45
CA PHE A 978 17.53 -20.28 -6.09
C PHE A 978 16.65 -21.44 -5.64
N ILE A 979 15.65 -21.17 -4.79
CA ILE A 979 14.65 -22.15 -4.34
C ILE A 979 13.92 -22.77 -5.55
N GLU A 980 13.43 -21.93 -6.47
CA GLU A 980 12.77 -22.37 -7.70
C GLU A 980 13.67 -23.15 -8.66
N GLY A 981 14.99 -22.99 -8.51
CA GLY A 981 15.98 -23.75 -9.27
C GLY A 981 16.19 -25.17 -8.75
N MET A 982 15.80 -25.46 -7.51
CA MET A 982 16.03 -26.75 -6.86
C MET A 982 15.00 -27.80 -7.29
N LEU A 983 15.47 -29.04 -7.44
CA LEU A 983 14.65 -30.21 -7.78
C LEU A 983 14.21 -30.91 -6.49
N ASP A 984 12.99 -31.41 -6.45
CA ASP A 984 12.43 -32.12 -5.30
C ASP A 984 12.87 -33.59 -5.17
N GLY A 985 13.60 -34.11 -6.16
CA GLY A 985 14.18 -35.46 -6.11
C GLY A 985 13.16 -36.59 -6.21
N ARG A 986 11.91 -36.32 -6.62
CA ARG A 986 10.87 -37.34 -6.91
C ARG A 986 10.98 -37.82 -8.36
N GLU A 987 10.32 -38.93 -8.73
CA GLU A 987 10.45 -39.60 -10.07
C GLU A 987 10.22 -38.69 -11.30
N ASN A 988 9.60 -37.51 -11.14
CA ASN A 988 9.39 -36.52 -12.21
C ASN A 988 10.21 -35.22 -12.05
N ASP A 989 11.14 -35.14 -11.07
CA ASP A 989 12.03 -34.00 -10.77
C ASP A 989 11.32 -32.63 -10.91
N SER A 990 10.26 -32.44 -10.12
CA SER A 990 9.51 -31.19 -10.13
C SER A 990 10.27 -30.12 -9.33
N LYS A 991 10.34 -28.91 -9.89
CA LYS A 991 10.92 -27.75 -9.19
C LYS A 991 10.01 -27.30 -8.05
N TYR A 992 10.60 -26.68 -7.02
CA TYR A 992 9.83 -26.00 -5.97
C TYR A 992 9.28 -24.67 -6.52
N SER A 993 8.04 -24.67 -6.98
CA SER A 993 7.33 -23.43 -7.32
C SER A 993 6.98 -22.63 -6.05
N GLU A 994 6.58 -21.37 -6.21
CA GLU A 994 6.12 -20.53 -5.10
C GLU A 994 5.01 -21.16 -4.24
N GLU A 995 4.12 -21.92 -4.89
CA GLU A 995 3.04 -22.65 -4.22
C GLU A 995 3.55 -23.77 -3.31
N ARG A 996 4.77 -24.27 -3.54
CA ARG A 996 5.41 -25.40 -2.85
C ARG A 996 6.48 -24.94 -1.86
N ILE A 997 6.45 -23.67 -1.43
CA ILE A 997 7.45 -23.13 -0.51
C ILE A 997 7.45 -23.83 0.85
N ILE A 998 6.29 -24.28 1.33
CA ILE A 998 6.17 -25.04 2.58
C ILE A 998 6.87 -26.41 2.44
N GLU A 999 6.62 -27.12 1.33
CA GLU A 999 7.30 -28.39 1.02
C GLU A 999 8.82 -28.20 0.97
N PHE A 1000 9.30 -27.11 0.36
CA PHE A 1000 10.72 -26.79 0.35
C PHE A 1000 11.30 -26.63 1.77
N ILE A 1001 10.61 -25.87 2.63
CA ILE A 1001 11.07 -25.66 4.02
C ILE A 1001 11.10 -26.98 4.78
N ASP A 1002 10.06 -27.81 4.67
CA ASP A 1002 9.99 -29.10 5.36
C ASP A 1002 11.09 -30.06 4.88
N GLU A 1003 11.26 -30.21 3.57
CA GLU A 1003 12.16 -31.20 2.97
C GLU A 1003 13.62 -30.76 3.00
N GLN A 1004 13.90 -29.48 2.74
CA GLN A 1004 15.27 -28.98 2.57
C GLN A 1004 15.82 -28.32 3.82
N ILE A 1005 15.00 -27.61 4.59
CA ILE A 1005 15.46 -26.84 5.76
C ILE A 1005 15.26 -27.62 7.06
N LEU A 1006 14.04 -28.10 7.33
CA LEU A 1006 13.68 -28.80 8.58
C LEU A 1006 14.05 -30.29 8.57
N GLN A 1007 14.14 -30.91 7.39
CA GLN A 1007 14.61 -32.30 7.23
C GLN A 1007 13.83 -33.31 8.12
N GLY A 1008 12.52 -33.11 8.25
CA GLY A 1008 11.62 -33.95 9.05
C GLY A 1008 11.36 -33.47 10.48
N GLU A 1009 11.98 -32.37 10.93
CA GLU A 1009 11.57 -31.67 12.15
C GLU A 1009 10.23 -30.93 11.96
N SER A 1010 9.46 -30.79 13.04
CA SER A 1010 8.20 -30.04 13.01
C SER A 1010 8.49 -28.53 13.02
N PRO A 1011 7.73 -27.69 12.28
CA PRO A 1011 7.86 -26.24 12.36
C PRO A 1011 7.72 -25.71 13.79
N ASP A 1012 6.97 -26.41 14.68
CA ASP A 1012 6.78 -26.05 16.09
C ASP A 1012 8.03 -26.27 16.97
N THR A 1013 8.97 -27.12 16.54
CA THR A 1013 10.20 -27.41 17.32
C THR A 1013 11.36 -26.47 16.98
N VAL A 1014 11.22 -25.64 15.96
CA VAL A 1014 12.21 -24.63 15.58
C VAL A 1014 12.44 -23.64 16.72
N GLY A 1015 13.70 -23.43 17.09
CA GLY A 1015 14.09 -22.47 18.14
C GLY A 1015 13.84 -21.01 17.73
N ASN A 1016 13.62 -20.16 18.73
CA ASN A 1016 13.39 -18.72 18.55
C ASN A 1016 14.63 -17.93 18.08
N ASP A 1017 15.79 -18.60 18.00
CA ASP A 1017 17.08 -18.05 17.60
C ASP A 1017 17.44 -18.42 16.15
N PHE A 1018 16.44 -18.78 15.33
CA PHE A 1018 16.59 -19.11 13.92
C PHE A 1018 15.51 -18.44 13.07
N CYS A 1019 15.93 -17.83 11.96
CA CYS A 1019 15.06 -17.16 11.01
C CYS A 1019 15.50 -17.48 9.57
N VAL A 1020 14.55 -17.86 8.74
CA VAL A 1020 14.71 -17.98 7.28
C VAL A 1020 14.25 -16.69 6.64
N VAL A 1021 15.12 -16.07 5.85
CA VAL A 1021 14.86 -14.81 5.16
C VAL A 1021 14.82 -15.09 3.68
N ILE A 1022 13.62 -15.03 3.10
CA ILE A 1022 13.46 -15.17 1.66
C ILE A 1022 13.61 -13.80 1.02
N THR A 1023 14.40 -13.73 -0.05
CA THR A 1023 14.60 -12.51 -0.83
C THR A 1023 14.06 -12.71 -2.24
N THR A 1024 13.45 -11.69 -2.82
CA THR A 1024 12.94 -11.75 -4.20
C THR A 1024 13.15 -10.40 -4.88
N GLY A 1025 13.34 -10.41 -6.21
CA GLY A 1025 13.46 -9.21 -7.04
C GLY A 1025 12.21 -8.85 -7.84
N ARG A 1026 11.16 -9.70 -7.88
CA ARG A 1026 10.07 -9.60 -8.89
C ARG A 1026 8.65 -9.44 -8.34
N GLY A 1027 8.50 -8.93 -7.12
CA GLY A 1027 7.16 -8.61 -6.59
C GLY A 1027 6.24 -9.83 -6.42
N ARG A 1028 6.82 -11.02 -6.37
CA ARG A 1028 6.07 -12.27 -6.25
C ARG A 1028 5.78 -12.56 -4.78
N THR A 1029 4.51 -12.68 -4.42
CA THR A 1029 4.01 -12.72 -3.04
C THR A 1029 3.28 -14.01 -2.70
N LEU A 1030 3.03 -14.88 -3.68
CA LEU A 1030 2.18 -16.06 -3.50
C LEU A 1030 2.78 -17.04 -2.47
N TRP A 1031 4.11 -17.19 -2.48
CA TRP A 1031 4.85 -17.93 -1.46
C TRP A 1031 4.63 -17.35 -0.05
N TRP A 1032 4.59 -16.02 0.09
CA TRP A 1032 4.40 -15.37 1.39
C TRP A 1032 2.98 -15.54 1.89
N GLU A 1033 1.98 -15.44 1.02
CA GLU A 1033 0.58 -15.69 1.38
C GLU A 1033 0.38 -17.11 1.93
N LYS A 1034 1.07 -18.10 1.35
CA LYS A 1034 1.09 -19.49 1.86
C LYS A 1034 1.75 -19.60 3.23
N ILE A 1035 2.88 -18.94 3.45
CA ILE A 1035 3.55 -18.90 4.75
C ILE A 1035 2.67 -18.21 5.80
N LYS A 1036 2.11 -17.04 5.48
CA LYS A 1036 1.25 -16.26 6.38
C LYS A 1036 -0.02 -17.00 6.78
N ALA A 1037 -0.57 -17.83 5.90
CA ALA A 1037 -1.71 -18.70 6.21
C ALA A 1037 -1.38 -19.77 7.27
N ASN A 1038 -0.10 -20.02 7.55
CA ASN A 1038 0.36 -21.04 8.49
C ASN A 1038 1.27 -20.43 9.58
N PRO A 1039 0.73 -20.01 10.74
CA PRO A 1039 1.47 -19.32 11.79
C PRO A 1039 2.74 -20.03 12.28
N ALA A 1040 2.74 -21.37 12.28
CA ALA A 1040 3.91 -22.17 12.68
C ALA A 1040 5.15 -21.94 11.79
N TYR A 1041 4.95 -21.61 10.50
CA TYR A 1041 6.03 -21.24 9.59
C TYR A 1041 6.30 -19.74 9.63
N ALA A 1042 5.24 -18.92 9.65
CA ALA A 1042 5.36 -17.47 9.64
C ALA A 1042 6.20 -16.93 10.82
N ARG A 1043 6.25 -17.63 11.96
CA ARG A 1043 7.04 -17.20 13.12
C ARG A 1043 8.56 -17.17 12.90
N PHE A 1044 9.10 -17.98 11.97
CA PHE A 1044 10.54 -18.02 11.71
C PHE A 1044 10.89 -17.73 10.25
N VAL A 1045 9.90 -17.47 9.39
CA VAL A 1045 10.13 -17.12 7.99
C VAL A 1045 9.76 -15.66 7.79
N THR A 1046 10.67 -14.88 7.23
CA THR A 1046 10.46 -13.47 6.93
C THR A 1046 10.96 -13.11 5.54
N PHE A 1047 10.71 -11.88 5.13
CA PHE A 1047 11.09 -11.36 3.82
C PHE A 1047 11.93 -10.09 3.96
N ARG A 1048 12.97 -9.97 3.11
CA ARG A 1048 13.72 -8.72 2.92
C ARG A 1048 13.93 -8.44 1.44
N PRO A 1049 13.79 -7.18 0.97
CA PRO A 1049 14.19 -6.80 -0.38
C PRO A 1049 15.68 -7.09 -0.57
N ILE A 1050 16.03 -7.74 -1.69
CA ILE A 1050 17.44 -8.01 -1.98
C ILE A 1050 18.23 -6.71 -2.14
N GLU A 1051 17.58 -5.66 -2.65
CA GLU A 1051 18.16 -4.33 -2.83
C GLU A 1051 18.70 -3.76 -1.51
N SER A 1052 18.03 -4.05 -0.38
CA SER A 1052 18.50 -3.63 0.94
C SER A 1052 19.78 -4.36 1.36
N ILE A 1053 19.89 -5.66 1.06
CA ILE A 1053 21.09 -6.46 1.34
C ILE A 1053 22.25 -6.00 0.45
N LEU A 1054 21.98 -5.75 -0.84
CA LEU A 1054 22.99 -5.24 -1.77
C LEU A 1054 23.49 -3.86 -1.33
N GLY A 1055 22.59 -2.98 -0.89
CA GLY A 1055 22.96 -1.66 -0.36
C GLY A 1055 23.92 -1.76 0.83
N VAL A 1056 23.68 -2.67 1.77
CA VAL A 1056 24.60 -2.93 2.90
C VAL A 1056 25.99 -3.35 2.42
N VAL A 1057 26.05 -4.29 1.48
CA VAL A 1057 27.33 -4.79 0.94
C VAL A 1057 28.07 -3.67 0.20
N GLU A 1058 27.38 -2.92 -0.66
CA GLU A 1058 27.96 -1.85 -1.46
C GLU A 1058 28.46 -0.68 -0.58
N ASP A 1059 27.66 -0.25 0.40
CA ASP A 1059 28.03 0.84 1.32
C ASP A 1059 29.32 0.50 2.09
N ALA A 1060 29.40 -0.69 2.66
CA ALA A 1060 30.55 -1.12 3.44
C ALA A 1060 31.79 -1.35 2.57
N GLN A 1061 31.63 -1.85 1.35
CA GLN A 1061 32.73 -2.01 0.40
C GLN A 1061 33.34 -0.67 -0.02
N GLN A 1062 32.54 0.39 -0.13
CA GLN A 1062 33.04 1.71 -0.52
C GLN A 1062 33.93 2.37 0.53
N ILE A 1063 33.54 2.25 1.80
CA ILE A 1063 34.40 2.72 2.89
C ILE A 1063 35.49 1.70 3.24
N HIS A 1064 35.41 0.47 2.71
CA HIS A 1064 36.31 -0.64 3.00
C HIS A 1064 36.34 -0.96 4.50
N ASP A 1065 35.16 -1.20 5.09
CA ASP A 1065 34.98 -1.52 6.50
C ASP A 1065 34.15 -2.81 6.66
N ASP A 1066 34.77 -3.88 7.16
CA ASP A 1066 34.11 -5.19 7.31
C ASP A 1066 33.15 -5.23 8.51
N PHE A 1067 33.43 -4.43 9.55
CA PHE A 1067 32.57 -4.36 10.72
C PHE A 1067 31.31 -3.56 10.43
N ASP A 1068 31.42 -2.54 9.58
CA ASP A 1068 30.28 -1.81 9.06
C ASP A 1068 29.34 -2.73 8.26
N MET A 1069 29.91 -3.56 7.37
CA MET A 1069 29.15 -4.60 6.65
C MET A 1069 28.41 -5.52 7.63
N LYS A 1070 29.13 -6.01 8.65
CA LYS A 1070 28.56 -6.93 9.65
C LYS A 1070 27.43 -6.28 10.44
N HIS A 1071 27.68 -5.08 10.97
CA HIS A 1071 26.72 -4.32 11.76
C HIS A 1071 25.45 -4.06 10.95
N ASN A 1072 25.59 -3.44 9.77
CA ASN A 1072 24.46 -3.04 8.95
C ASN A 1072 23.66 -4.24 8.44
N MET A 1073 24.32 -5.38 8.18
CA MET A 1073 23.62 -6.63 7.83
C MET A 1073 22.78 -7.15 8.99
N VAL A 1074 23.33 -7.19 10.20
CA VAL A 1074 22.58 -7.58 11.41
C VAL A 1074 21.39 -6.65 11.60
N LYS A 1075 21.59 -5.32 11.56
CA LYS A 1075 20.50 -4.35 11.76
C LYS A 1075 19.39 -4.46 10.71
N LEU A 1076 19.74 -4.68 9.44
CA LEU A 1076 18.78 -4.92 8.38
C LEU A 1076 17.91 -6.17 8.64
N LEU A 1077 18.53 -7.26 9.08
CA LEU A 1077 17.81 -8.52 9.35
C LEU A 1077 16.91 -8.41 10.58
N PHE A 1078 17.37 -7.71 11.62
CA PHE A 1078 16.57 -7.41 12.81
C PHE A 1078 15.46 -6.38 12.60
N GLY A 1079 15.49 -5.61 11.51
CA GLY A 1079 14.53 -4.54 11.27
C GLY A 1079 14.71 -3.34 12.20
N SER A 1080 15.96 -2.97 12.50
CA SER A 1080 16.33 -1.88 13.41
C SER A 1080 17.05 -0.74 12.72
#